data_AF-A0A6G3TEG8-F1
#
_entry.id   AF-A0A6G3TEG8-F1
#
_cell.length_a   1.000
_cell.length_b   1.000
_cell.length_c   1.000
_cell.angle_alpha   90.00
_cell.angle_beta   90.00
_cell.angle_gamma   90.00
#
_symmetry.space_group_name_H-M   'P 1'
#
loop_
_entity.id
_entity.type
_entity.pdbx_description
1 polymer ?
#
loop_
_entity_poly.entity_id
_entity_poly.type
_entity_poly.pdbx_seq_one_letter_code
_entity_poly.pdbx_strand_id
1 'polypeptide(L)'
;MATDVTRTSYDPARRYTGVVVQQGRISLDAEANEQSAITAGERLEALVDVVGPAGTPDGGYALSAGPSAGFDLTVGPGTMYVGGVRVGLAAPVQYSDQPDWLDAYGDPRFTPVPERDPEREHVFLELTEYPVTATEDPMLRDPALGGVDGAARLRIVQRVRRLSVLAGRCADALDATTRAWADEGLVFRPDTMRLEPASRLQVEFDGPATAPNPCDPAAAGGYLGADNQNIRVQVSHVDPVTGTFDLLWGWDNASFLYRVTSDDASPPTLTLDRSPVDTYHHPRTGQAVQVLRAAASLTAEDGRTEGWAAAPTGESAVLTSPYDPDTRAVALPAPLPAAYLDPDRTPQLYLRVWEGLRTGITPGTAVTLPGTGVRVRVTVEGGLPVHRGAGWSFAVRPATPDGVLPARLLHAPQPPDGPRMWACPLAVIDWPDDKFRLLEDCRRPFAPLVDVSTRSQGCCTVTITPEQARGDGLQRIIDQVARSPRKEGRDGRITLCLRPGRYVLDQPLVFTREHSALHLEGCGDGVVLDARGSGSHAFGQGMIVVVGAWDVRISGIEFRLPLTPPDEQGSEQIRRLVRSIGVRPVNCHDLTISRCAFVFLVPRDEQPSLGVGVFAGGICDGLVVTDTAFECRRRDLVAGPPPAPQAVVGVLVSSTVIRGEPRVVARLGDMRLRDNVFSGLSGAVVAVAVCSGTQVIDGNRADRCHDGVLLGLLEQEEAARERKEPPRERASAVDALLVAVQYPLPDQFTVSDPVPPPEQVPSTLMVRDNRIECVPVPDDRFSGTALLVLGQRPADTEEPASGSALVHGNQLSGLLPYPVAVLENMHGTSVTITGNVVSNLHAEGKSLQVDGSKAATAVTGNVLKGTADFPGRLWPAPLNTWLPFNAGG
;
A
#
# COMPACT_ATOMS: atom_id res chain seq x y z
N MET A 1 34.61 10.09 -0.04
CA MET A 1 35.90 10.51 -0.61
C MET A 1 36.10 12.01 -0.46
N ALA A 2 37.28 12.52 -0.77
CA ALA A 2 37.60 13.93 -0.63
C ALA A 2 37.37 14.68 -1.94
N THR A 3 36.76 15.86 -1.85
CA THR A 3 36.67 16.85 -2.93
C THR A 3 37.42 18.09 -2.48
N ASP A 4 38.14 18.75 -3.37
CA ASP A 4 38.77 20.03 -3.04
C ASP A 4 37.68 21.09 -2.79
N VAL A 5 37.57 21.53 -1.54
CA VAL A 5 36.56 22.49 -1.07
C VAL A 5 37.17 23.41 -0.03
N THR A 6 36.75 24.67 0.01
CA THR A 6 37.32 25.67 0.92
C THR A 6 36.99 25.40 2.38
N ARG A 7 35.75 24.96 2.67
CA ARG A 7 35.22 24.61 4.00
C ARG A 7 33.83 23.98 3.89
N THR A 8 33.44 23.24 4.93
CA THR A 8 32.05 22.77 5.13
C THR A 8 31.35 23.66 6.16
N SER A 9 30.35 24.45 5.76
CA SER A 9 29.65 25.39 6.65
C SER A 9 28.27 24.93 7.12
N TYR A 10 27.64 23.99 6.41
CA TYR A 10 26.27 23.55 6.70
C TYR A 10 26.09 23.07 8.15
N ASP A 11 25.02 23.55 8.79
CA ASP A 11 24.62 23.20 10.14
C ASP A 11 23.10 23.00 10.21
N PRO A 12 22.60 21.75 10.28
CA PRO A 12 21.16 21.51 10.36
C PRO A 12 20.52 22.14 11.61
N ALA A 13 21.28 22.34 12.71
CA ALA A 13 20.74 22.94 13.93
C ALA A 13 20.36 24.42 13.76
N ARG A 14 20.91 25.10 12.75
CA ARG A 14 20.62 26.52 12.47
C ARG A 14 19.35 26.72 11.62
N ARG A 15 18.81 25.67 11.02
CA ARG A 15 17.56 25.69 10.23
C ARG A 15 17.57 26.77 9.12
N TYR A 16 18.71 26.95 8.47
CA TYR A 16 18.75 27.77 7.26
C TYR A 16 18.04 27.05 6.12
N THR A 17 17.21 27.79 5.38
CA THR A 17 16.43 27.27 4.23
C THR A 17 17.01 27.70 2.88
N GLY A 18 18.10 28.48 2.89
CA GLY A 18 18.84 28.85 1.70
C GLY A 18 19.93 29.88 1.96
N VAL A 19 20.66 30.22 0.89
CA VAL A 19 21.78 31.16 0.85
C VAL A 19 21.40 32.33 -0.04
N VAL A 20 21.69 33.55 0.43
CA VAL A 20 21.39 34.79 -0.29
C VAL A 20 22.69 35.45 -0.75
N VAL A 21 22.91 35.50 -2.07
CA VAL A 21 24.04 36.22 -2.66
C VAL A 21 23.84 37.73 -2.52
N GLN A 22 24.83 38.42 -1.98
CA GLN A 22 24.78 39.87 -1.75
C GLN A 22 25.48 40.66 -2.85
N GLN A 23 24.88 41.78 -3.25
CA GLN A 23 25.44 42.67 -4.26
C GLN A 23 26.83 43.18 -3.85
N GLY A 24 27.81 43.06 -4.76
CA GLY A 24 29.17 43.55 -4.57
C GLY A 24 30.05 42.73 -3.63
N ARG A 25 29.60 41.53 -3.20
CA ARG A 25 30.40 40.58 -2.42
C ARG A 25 31.00 39.49 -3.31
N ILE A 26 32.11 38.90 -2.85
CA ILE A 26 32.79 37.78 -3.53
C ILE A 26 31.96 36.51 -3.29
N SER A 27 31.74 35.72 -4.35
CA SER A 27 31.16 34.38 -4.25
C SER A 27 32.23 33.36 -3.87
N LEU A 28 31.95 32.49 -2.88
CA LEU A 28 32.81 31.34 -2.57
C LEU A 28 32.06 30.04 -2.89
N ASP A 29 32.84 28.99 -3.13
CA ASP A 29 32.34 27.62 -3.31
C ASP A 29 31.57 27.12 -2.06
N ALA A 30 32.02 27.54 -0.86
CA ALA A 30 31.41 27.14 0.40
C ALA A 30 29.91 27.48 0.47
N GLU A 31 29.52 28.68 0.03
CA GLU A 31 28.12 29.11 0.02
C GLU A 31 27.26 28.33 -1.00
N ALA A 32 27.82 28.00 -2.17
CA ALA A 32 27.12 27.17 -3.16
C ALA A 32 26.96 25.71 -2.69
N ASN A 33 27.98 25.17 -2.04
CA ASN A 33 27.96 23.85 -1.42
C ASN A 33 26.95 23.80 -0.26
N GLU A 34 26.89 24.84 0.57
CA GLU A 34 25.91 24.96 1.65
C GLU A 34 24.47 25.04 1.13
N GLN A 35 24.21 25.83 0.09
CA GLN A 35 22.90 25.86 -0.56
C GLN A 35 22.47 24.47 -1.05
N SER A 36 23.39 23.72 -1.68
CA SER A 36 23.12 22.37 -2.16
C SER A 36 22.82 21.41 -0.99
N ALA A 37 23.55 21.53 0.11
CA ALA A 37 23.32 20.73 1.31
C ALA A 37 21.98 21.04 1.99
N ILE A 38 21.57 22.31 2.05
CA ILE A 38 20.27 22.75 2.59
C ILE A 38 19.14 22.14 1.76
N THR A 39 19.17 22.33 0.43
CA THR A 39 18.12 21.82 -0.46
C THR A 39 18.03 20.29 -0.43
N ALA A 40 19.17 19.59 -0.35
CA ALA A 40 19.18 18.15 -0.18
C ALA A 40 18.58 17.72 1.17
N GLY A 41 18.92 18.42 2.26
CA GLY A 41 18.37 18.16 3.60
C GLY A 41 16.85 18.29 3.64
N GLU A 42 16.32 19.43 3.20
CA GLU A 42 14.87 19.68 3.17
C GLU A 42 14.13 18.66 2.30
N ARG A 43 14.70 18.28 1.15
CA ARG A 43 14.11 17.25 0.29
C ARG A 43 14.04 15.89 0.99
N LEU A 44 15.10 15.49 1.69
CA LEU A 44 15.13 14.20 2.39
C LEU A 44 14.11 14.18 3.53
N GLU A 45 14.04 15.24 4.33
CA GLU A 45 13.06 15.39 5.41
C GLU A 45 11.62 15.34 4.88
N ALA A 46 11.31 16.12 3.84
CA ALA A 46 9.99 16.10 3.21
C ALA A 46 9.61 14.71 2.66
N LEU A 47 10.57 13.96 2.12
CA LEU A 47 10.32 12.61 1.62
C LEU A 47 10.14 11.58 2.75
N VAL A 48 10.82 11.74 3.89
CA VAL A 48 10.56 10.94 5.09
C VAL A 48 9.15 11.21 5.62
N ASP A 49 8.68 12.46 5.62
CA ASP A 49 7.33 12.80 6.06
C ASP A 49 6.23 12.23 5.14
N VAL A 50 6.51 12.16 3.83
CA VAL A 50 5.53 11.68 2.82
C VAL A 50 5.53 10.16 2.68
N VAL A 51 6.70 9.52 2.63
CA VAL A 51 6.84 8.07 2.38
C VAL A 51 6.94 7.28 3.68
N GLY A 52 7.39 7.91 4.75
CA GLY A 52 7.88 7.26 5.95
C GLY A 52 9.39 6.95 5.88
N PRO A 53 9.94 6.27 6.90
CA PRO A 53 11.38 6.01 7.00
C PRO A 53 11.95 5.20 5.83
N ALA A 54 11.18 4.24 5.30
CA ALA A 54 11.52 3.50 4.10
C ALA A 54 10.26 2.94 3.41
N GLY A 55 10.30 2.78 2.08
CA GLY A 55 9.21 2.15 1.33
C GLY A 55 9.46 2.04 -0.18
N THR A 56 8.63 1.23 -0.85
CA THR A 56 8.66 1.02 -2.30
C THR A 56 7.28 1.30 -2.94
N PRO A 57 7.21 2.08 -4.03
CA PRO A 57 5.95 2.34 -4.72
C PRO A 57 5.54 1.25 -5.72
N ASP A 58 6.50 0.43 -6.16
CA ASP A 58 6.37 -0.48 -7.32
C ASP A 58 6.73 -1.93 -6.98
N GLY A 59 7.00 -2.24 -5.71
CA GLY A 59 7.43 -3.56 -5.27
C GLY A 59 8.89 -3.87 -5.60
N GLY A 60 9.69 -2.84 -5.92
CA GLY A 60 11.11 -2.98 -6.23
C GLY A 60 11.95 -3.55 -5.09
N TYR A 61 13.15 -4.04 -5.44
CA TYR A 61 14.09 -4.70 -4.51
C TYR A 61 13.54 -5.99 -3.88
N ALA A 62 12.64 -6.68 -4.58
CA ALA A 62 12.12 -7.97 -4.14
C ALA A 62 13.20 -9.04 -4.20
N LEU A 63 13.29 -9.90 -3.19
CA LEU A 63 14.27 -10.97 -3.17
C LEU A 63 13.69 -12.26 -3.76
N SER A 64 14.52 -12.97 -4.51
CA SER A 64 14.20 -14.27 -5.09
C SER A 64 15.45 -15.13 -5.20
N ALA A 65 15.28 -16.42 -5.53
CA ALA A 65 16.39 -17.32 -5.75
C ALA A 65 17.34 -16.79 -6.85
N GLY A 66 18.65 -17.04 -6.68
CA GLY A 66 19.64 -16.86 -7.73
C GLY A 66 19.40 -17.79 -8.94
N PRO A 67 19.99 -17.48 -10.11
CA PRO A 67 19.85 -18.26 -11.34
C PRO A 67 20.62 -19.58 -11.32
N SER A 68 21.63 -19.69 -10.44
CA SER A 68 22.46 -20.88 -10.26
C SER A 68 22.05 -21.65 -9.01
N ALA A 69 22.22 -22.99 -9.02
CA ALA A 69 22.03 -23.79 -7.81
C ALA A 69 23.00 -23.34 -6.70
N GLY A 70 22.47 -23.08 -5.50
CA GLY A 70 23.25 -22.61 -4.34
C GLY A 70 22.49 -21.58 -3.51
N PHE A 71 23.22 -20.93 -2.60
CA PHE A 71 22.68 -19.98 -1.62
C PHE A 71 22.81 -18.52 -2.07
N ASP A 72 22.80 -18.27 -3.38
CA ASP A 72 22.83 -16.91 -3.95
C ASP A 72 21.42 -16.38 -4.21
N LEU A 73 21.25 -15.06 -4.16
CA LEU A 73 19.95 -14.42 -4.29
C LEU A 73 19.94 -13.33 -5.36
N THR A 74 18.77 -13.16 -5.97
CA THR A 74 18.50 -12.09 -6.94
C THR A 74 17.68 -11.00 -6.29
N VAL A 75 18.08 -9.75 -6.49
CA VAL A 75 17.36 -8.54 -6.10
C VAL A 75 16.64 -7.97 -7.32
N GLY A 76 15.31 -7.89 -7.25
CA GLY A 76 14.45 -7.48 -8.35
C GLY A 76 14.52 -5.98 -8.66
N PRO A 77 14.22 -5.58 -9.91
CA PRO A 77 14.22 -4.19 -10.34
C PRO A 77 13.09 -3.39 -9.67
N GLY A 78 13.18 -2.06 -9.70
CA GLY A 78 12.18 -1.13 -9.20
C GLY A 78 12.79 -0.04 -8.31
N THR A 79 11.95 0.63 -7.51
CA THR A 79 12.32 1.81 -6.72
C THR A 79 12.28 1.51 -5.22
N MET A 80 13.25 2.05 -4.47
CA MET A 80 13.23 2.06 -3.01
C MET A 80 13.54 3.45 -2.48
N TYR A 81 12.80 3.88 -1.47
CA TYR A 81 13.08 5.07 -0.67
C TYR A 81 13.63 4.63 0.69
N VAL A 82 14.74 5.21 1.11
CA VAL A 82 15.40 4.92 2.39
C VAL A 82 15.85 6.24 3.01
N GLY A 83 15.22 6.65 4.12
CA GLY A 83 15.53 7.92 4.78
C GLY A 83 15.37 9.14 3.87
N GLY A 84 14.38 9.10 2.97
CA GLY A 84 14.15 10.09 1.92
C GLY A 84 15.05 9.93 0.68
N VAL A 85 16.08 9.09 0.72
CA VAL A 85 16.95 8.81 -0.44
C VAL A 85 16.22 7.88 -1.40
N ARG A 86 16.02 8.32 -2.64
CA ARG A 86 15.44 7.50 -3.71
C ARG A 86 16.55 6.78 -4.48
N VAL A 87 16.50 5.46 -4.52
CA VAL A 87 17.35 4.61 -5.37
C VAL A 87 16.48 3.72 -6.26
N GLY A 88 17.09 3.21 -7.33
CA GLY A 88 16.41 2.28 -8.23
C GLY A 88 17.36 1.28 -8.86
N LEU A 89 16.76 0.18 -9.31
CA LEU A 89 17.38 -0.87 -10.11
C LEU A 89 16.60 -1.01 -11.42
N ALA A 90 17.26 -0.80 -12.56
CA ALA A 90 16.65 -0.94 -13.88
C ALA A 90 16.49 -2.41 -14.30
N ALA A 91 17.36 -3.28 -13.79
CA ALA A 91 17.40 -4.72 -14.05
C ALA A 91 17.65 -5.49 -12.74
N PRO A 92 17.33 -6.80 -12.70
CA PRO A 92 17.68 -7.62 -11.55
C PRO A 92 19.20 -7.67 -11.33
N VAL A 93 19.62 -7.65 -10.06
CA VAL A 93 21.03 -7.72 -9.66
C VAL A 93 21.26 -8.96 -8.79
N GLN A 94 22.33 -9.71 -9.06
CA GLN A 94 22.74 -10.83 -8.20
C GLN A 94 23.50 -10.31 -6.98
N TYR A 95 23.30 -10.92 -5.82
CA TYR A 95 24.02 -10.52 -4.61
C TYR A 95 25.55 -10.66 -4.77
N SER A 96 26.00 -11.71 -5.46
CA SER A 96 27.42 -11.95 -5.75
C SER A 96 28.04 -11.01 -6.79
N ASP A 97 27.22 -10.33 -7.59
CA ASP A 97 27.65 -9.49 -8.72
C ASP A 97 26.92 -8.14 -8.69
N GLN A 98 27.20 -7.36 -7.64
CA GLN A 98 26.60 -6.04 -7.44
C GLN A 98 27.45 -4.96 -8.13
N PRO A 99 26.88 -4.17 -9.07
CA PRO A 99 27.63 -3.15 -9.81
C PRO A 99 28.16 -2.00 -8.94
N ASP A 100 27.59 -1.86 -7.72
CA ASP A 100 27.92 -0.87 -6.70
C ASP A 100 28.75 -1.47 -5.53
N TRP A 101 29.28 -2.69 -5.72
CA TRP A 101 30.17 -3.34 -4.75
C TRP A 101 31.29 -4.16 -5.41
N LEU A 102 32.02 -3.55 -6.34
CA LEU A 102 33.14 -4.18 -7.03
C LEU A 102 34.26 -4.61 -6.07
N ASP A 103 34.44 -3.88 -4.98
CA ASP A 103 35.39 -4.16 -3.91
C ASP A 103 34.85 -5.12 -2.84
N ALA A 104 33.78 -5.87 -3.11
CA ALA A 104 33.18 -6.83 -2.18
C ALA A 104 34.18 -7.86 -1.65
N TYR A 105 34.96 -8.48 -2.53
CA TYR A 105 35.94 -9.47 -2.10
C TYR A 105 37.09 -8.77 -1.34
N GLY A 106 37.24 -9.08 -0.06
CA GLY A 106 38.19 -8.42 0.85
C GLY A 106 37.58 -7.27 1.67
N ASP A 107 36.32 -6.88 1.44
CA ASP A 107 35.56 -6.04 2.38
C ASP A 107 35.05 -6.95 3.52
N PRO A 108 35.41 -6.70 4.80
CA PRO A 108 34.94 -7.51 5.92
C PRO A 108 33.42 -7.49 6.09
N ARG A 109 32.72 -6.54 5.45
CA ARG A 109 31.26 -6.43 5.49
C ARG A 109 30.55 -7.26 4.43
N PHE A 110 31.28 -7.80 3.45
CA PHE A 110 30.75 -8.70 2.44
C PHE A 110 30.73 -10.13 2.99
N THR A 111 29.55 -10.74 2.99
CA THR A 111 29.38 -12.15 3.33
C THR A 111 29.48 -12.96 2.05
N PRO A 112 30.50 -13.80 1.83
CA PRO A 112 30.56 -14.66 0.65
C PRO A 112 29.32 -15.54 0.55
N VAL A 113 28.91 -15.90 -0.67
CA VAL A 113 27.81 -16.84 -0.89
C VAL A 113 28.13 -18.13 -0.11
N PRO A 114 27.29 -18.55 0.86
CA PRO A 114 27.58 -19.71 1.70
C PRO A 114 27.79 -20.98 0.86
N GLU A 115 28.67 -21.88 1.30
CA GLU A 115 28.82 -23.23 0.71
C GLU A 115 27.86 -24.25 1.35
N ARG A 116 27.24 -23.89 2.48
CA ARG A 116 26.30 -24.69 3.26
C ARG A 116 25.14 -23.82 3.70
N ASP A 117 24.02 -24.45 4.05
CA ASP A 117 22.82 -23.75 4.52
C ASP A 117 23.17 -22.80 5.68
N PRO A 118 23.00 -21.48 5.49
CA PRO A 118 23.25 -20.48 6.53
C PRO A 118 22.14 -20.44 7.60
N GLU A 119 21.20 -21.40 7.58
CA GLU A 119 19.95 -21.47 8.33
C GLU A 119 19.03 -20.29 8.03
N ARG A 120 19.31 -19.10 8.56
CA ARG A 120 18.47 -17.92 8.44
C ARG A 120 19.32 -16.67 8.27
N GLU A 121 18.85 -15.77 7.44
CA GLU A 121 19.57 -14.54 7.11
C GLU A 121 18.66 -13.33 7.10
N HIS A 122 19.19 -12.21 7.58
CA HIS A 122 18.62 -10.90 7.38
C HIS A 122 19.30 -10.25 6.19
N VAL A 123 18.50 -9.84 5.21
CA VAL A 123 18.96 -9.14 4.02
C VAL A 123 18.50 -7.70 4.10
N PHE A 124 19.42 -6.76 3.93
CA PHE A 124 19.16 -5.34 4.05
C PHE A 124 19.93 -4.53 3.02
N LEU A 125 19.41 -3.37 2.68
CA LEU A 125 19.99 -2.43 1.74
C LEU A 125 20.75 -1.36 2.52
N GLU A 126 22.03 -1.16 2.23
CA GLU A 126 22.83 -0.04 2.69
C GLU A 126 23.06 0.96 1.57
N LEU A 127 22.88 2.24 1.86
CA LEU A 127 23.15 3.34 0.95
C LEU A 127 24.28 4.18 1.54
N THR A 128 25.26 4.54 0.71
CA THR A 128 26.36 5.42 1.11
C THR A 128 26.60 6.50 0.07
N GLU A 129 26.78 7.73 0.51
CA GLU A 129 27.07 8.87 -0.36
C GLU A 129 28.56 8.94 -0.73
N TYR A 130 28.86 8.90 -2.02
CA TYR A 130 30.20 8.96 -2.58
C TYR A 130 30.35 10.24 -3.40
N PRO A 131 31.31 11.12 -3.08
CA PRO A 131 31.75 12.12 -4.03
C PRO A 131 32.59 11.44 -5.12
N VAL A 132 32.33 11.84 -6.36
CA VAL A 132 32.97 11.35 -7.58
C VAL A 132 33.61 12.54 -8.28
N THR A 133 34.93 12.48 -8.44
CA THR A 133 35.74 13.52 -9.08
C THR A 133 35.99 13.21 -10.55
N ALA A 134 36.55 14.16 -11.30
CA ALA A 134 36.93 13.94 -12.69
C ALA A 134 38.06 12.90 -12.89
N THR A 135 38.77 12.54 -11.81
CA THR A 135 39.70 11.41 -11.80
C THR A 135 38.97 10.07 -11.85
N GLU A 136 37.78 9.97 -11.26
CA GLU A 136 36.99 8.74 -11.24
C GLU A 136 36.07 8.64 -12.45
N ASP A 137 35.46 9.77 -12.82
CA ASP A 137 34.60 9.95 -13.99
C ASP A 137 35.24 10.92 -15.00
N PRO A 138 35.87 10.41 -16.06
CA PRO A 138 36.53 11.24 -17.06
C PRO A 138 35.57 12.17 -17.82
N MET A 139 34.26 11.86 -17.84
CA MET A 139 33.26 12.66 -18.54
C MET A 139 32.97 13.99 -17.84
N LEU A 140 33.37 14.14 -16.58
CA LEU A 140 33.26 15.41 -15.85
C LEU A 140 34.25 16.47 -16.35
N ARG A 141 35.27 16.07 -17.13
CA ARG A 141 36.23 17.00 -17.75
C ARG A 141 35.64 17.61 -19.00
N ASP A 142 35.70 18.93 -19.13
CA ASP A 142 35.32 19.61 -20.37
C ASP A 142 36.47 19.53 -21.40
N PRO A 143 36.32 18.78 -22.51
CA PRO A 143 37.38 18.65 -23.51
C PRO A 143 37.69 19.97 -24.22
N ALA A 144 36.71 20.86 -24.37
CA ALA A 144 36.88 22.15 -25.04
C ALA A 144 37.73 23.13 -24.22
N LEU A 145 37.78 22.95 -22.89
CA LEU A 145 38.60 23.74 -21.98
C LEU A 145 39.95 23.08 -21.64
N GLY A 146 40.38 22.08 -22.43
CA GLY A 146 41.63 21.37 -22.17
C GLY A 146 41.53 20.30 -21.07
N GLY A 147 40.31 19.85 -20.75
CA GLY A 147 40.06 18.82 -19.76
C GLY A 147 40.02 19.32 -18.32
N VAL A 148 39.61 20.57 -18.11
CA VAL A 148 39.47 21.18 -16.78
C VAL A 148 38.46 20.41 -15.93
N ASP A 149 38.80 20.18 -14.66
CA ASP A 149 37.89 19.68 -13.63
C ASP A 149 37.20 20.89 -12.96
N GLY A 150 35.88 20.97 -13.11
CA GLY A 150 35.09 22.09 -12.58
C GLY A 150 34.39 21.82 -11.25
N ALA A 151 33.85 20.60 -11.07
CA ALA A 151 33.09 20.23 -9.88
C ALA A 151 32.86 18.72 -9.80
N ALA A 152 32.95 18.15 -8.60
CA ALA A 152 32.59 16.77 -8.31
C ALA A 152 31.07 16.52 -8.40
N ARG A 153 30.67 15.25 -8.37
CA ARG A 153 29.28 14.80 -8.23
C ARG A 153 29.11 14.03 -6.93
N LEU A 154 27.91 14.04 -6.36
CA LEU A 154 27.52 13.12 -5.30
C LEU A 154 26.72 11.98 -5.92
N ARG A 155 27.13 10.74 -5.66
CA ARG A 155 26.46 9.51 -6.08
C ARG A 155 26.09 8.70 -4.85
N ILE A 156 24.88 8.14 -4.84
CA ILE A 156 24.52 7.11 -3.86
C ILE A 156 24.99 5.77 -4.39
N VAL A 157 25.85 5.11 -3.63
CA VAL A 157 26.25 3.71 -3.84
C VAL A 157 25.33 2.84 -3.00
N GLN A 158 24.72 1.85 -3.63
CA GLN A 158 23.75 0.95 -2.99
C GLN A 158 24.31 -0.48 -2.89
N ARG A 159 24.22 -1.07 -1.69
CA ARG A 159 24.78 -2.39 -1.40
C ARG A 159 23.77 -3.23 -0.65
N VAL A 160 23.49 -4.41 -1.15
CA VAL A 160 22.65 -5.40 -0.48
C VAL A 160 23.57 -6.28 0.35
N ARG A 161 23.37 -6.26 1.66
CA ARG A 161 24.14 -7.03 2.65
C ARG A 161 23.32 -8.18 3.21
N ARG A 162 24.03 -9.22 3.63
CA ARG A 162 23.50 -10.42 4.27
C ARG A 162 24.15 -10.60 5.63
N LEU A 163 23.33 -10.88 6.64
CA LEU A 163 23.78 -11.23 7.97
C LEU A 163 23.05 -12.49 8.45
N SER A 164 23.78 -13.51 8.88
CA SER A 164 23.17 -14.69 9.50
C SER A 164 22.51 -14.31 10.83
N VAL A 165 21.26 -14.72 11.02
CA VAL A 165 20.45 -14.42 12.20
C VAL A 165 19.65 -15.65 12.62
N LEU A 166 19.33 -15.78 13.91
CA LEU A 166 18.43 -16.85 14.37
C LEU A 166 16.94 -16.48 14.23
N ALA A 167 16.67 -15.17 14.15
CA ALA A 167 15.33 -14.61 14.10
C ALA A 167 14.61 -14.95 12.78
N GLY A 168 13.32 -15.27 12.88
CA GLY A 168 12.45 -15.47 11.71
C GLY A 168 11.57 -14.26 11.35
N ARG A 169 11.66 -13.16 12.12
CA ARG A 169 10.87 -11.95 11.92
C ARG A 169 11.76 -10.72 11.71
N CYS A 170 11.30 -9.78 10.88
CA CYS A 170 12.03 -8.56 10.50
C CYS A 170 12.46 -7.71 11.69
N ALA A 171 11.59 -7.51 12.68
CA ALA A 171 11.91 -6.69 13.86
C ALA A 171 13.08 -7.30 14.69
N ASP A 172 13.01 -8.59 14.98
CA ASP A 172 14.03 -9.27 15.79
C ASP A 172 15.36 -9.42 15.01
N ALA A 173 15.28 -9.58 13.69
CA ALA A 173 16.44 -9.63 12.79
C ALA A 173 17.13 -8.26 12.67
N LEU A 174 16.36 -7.18 12.66
CA LEU A 174 16.88 -5.81 12.69
C LEU A 174 17.60 -5.51 14.01
N ASP A 175 17.14 -6.02 15.15
CA ASP A 175 17.86 -5.86 16.43
C ASP A 175 19.25 -6.54 16.40
N ALA A 176 19.38 -7.69 15.73
CA ALA A 176 20.66 -8.36 15.55
C ALA A 176 21.59 -7.57 14.62
N THR A 177 21.03 -7.00 13.55
CA THR A 177 21.77 -6.16 12.60
C THR A 177 22.20 -4.84 13.23
N THR A 178 21.36 -4.26 14.08
CA THR A 178 21.69 -3.05 14.84
C THR A 178 22.87 -3.28 15.78
N ARG A 179 23.00 -4.48 16.36
CA ARG A 179 24.18 -4.87 17.14
C ARG A 179 25.42 -5.00 16.25
N ALA A 180 25.32 -5.62 15.08
CA ALA A 180 26.42 -5.71 14.14
C ALA A 180 26.92 -4.31 13.68
N TRP A 181 26.01 -3.37 13.41
CA TRP A 181 26.38 -1.98 13.14
C TRP A 181 27.03 -1.29 14.34
N ALA A 182 26.57 -1.56 15.56
CA ALA A 182 27.18 -1.04 16.78
C ALA A 182 28.63 -1.54 16.95
N ASP A 183 28.91 -2.80 16.60
CA ASP A 183 30.28 -3.36 16.57
C ASP A 183 31.17 -2.66 15.52
N GLU A 184 30.57 -2.11 14.45
CA GLU A 184 31.24 -1.26 13.46
C GLU A 184 31.36 0.22 13.91
N GLY A 185 30.86 0.59 15.10
CA GLY A 185 30.87 1.96 15.61
C GLY A 185 29.77 2.86 15.02
N LEU A 186 28.71 2.25 14.48
CA LEU A 186 27.57 2.93 13.86
C LEU A 186 26.34 2.86 14.77
N VAL A 187 25.56 3.94 14.74
CA VAL A 187 24.28 4.03 15.44
C VAL A 187 23.15 4.15 14.42
N PHE A 188 22.23 3.20 14.46
CA PHE A 188 21.06 3.18 13.58
C PHE A 188 19.93 4.04 14.14
N ARG A 189 19.35 4.89 13.28
CA ARG A 189 18.17 5.72 13.58
C ARG A 189 16.97 5.18 12.80
N PRO A 190 16.00 4.50 13.44
CA PRO A 190 14.89 3.88 12.73
C PRO A 190 13.97 4.89 12.03
N ASP A 191 13.82 6.10 12.58
CA ASP A 191 12.90 7.12 12.04
C ASP A 191 13.38 7.74 10.73
N THR A 192 14.70 7.80 10.52
CA THR A 192 15.33 8.39 9.34
C THR A 192 16.12 7.37 8.52
N MET A 193 16.14 6.11 8.95
CA MET A 193 16.97 5.02 8.42
C MET A 193 18.46 5.36 8.34
N ARG A 194 18.93 6.35 9.11
CA ARG A 194 20.32 6.81 9.10
C ARG A 194 21.23 5.82 9.84
N LEU A 195 22.42 5.62 9.30
CA LEU A 195 23.55 5.03 10.01
C LEU A 195 24.56 6.13 10.32
N GLU A 196 24.71 6.46 11.59
CA GLU A 196 25.55 7.56 12.06
C GLU A 196 26.78 7.02 12.79
N PRO A 197 28.01 7.38 12.38
CA PRO A 197 29.18 7.06 13.18
C PRO A 197 29.07 7.66 14.58
N ALA A 198 29.38 6.86 15.61
CA ALA A 198 29.43 7.31 17.00
C ALA A 198 30.67 8.16 17.31
N SER A 199 31.66 8.14 16.42
CA SER A 199 32.90 8.91 16.56
C SER A 199 32.63 10.41 16.50
N ARG A 200 33.37 11.18 17.29
CA ARG A 200 33.33 12.64 17.31
C ARG A 200 34.74 13.20 17.27
N LEU A 201 34.94 14.36 16.69
CA LEU A 201 36.23 15.04 16.66
C LEU A 201 36.12 16.44 17.25
N GLN A 202 37.08 16.77 18.12
CA GLN A 202 37.32 18.12 18.58
C GLN A 202 38.70 18.57 18.12
N VAL A 203 38.80 19.82 17.69
CA VAL A 203 40.07 20.47 17.33
C VAL A 203 40.57 21.28 18.52
N GLU A 204 41.87 21.24 18.74
CA GLU A 204 42.59 22.01 19.74
C GLU A 204 43.87 22.57 19.09
N PHE A 205 44.55 23.50 19.77
CA PHE A 205 45.87 23.96 19.37
C PHE A 205 46.93 23.51 20.38
N ASP A 206 48.18 23.41 19.92
CA ASP A 206 49.31 23.27 20.83
C ASP A 206 49.36 24.50 21.76
N GLY A 207 49.48 24.29 23.08
CA GLY A 207 49.66 25.40 24.03
C GLY A 207 51.08 25.98 23.95
N PRO A 208 51.34 27.17 24.53
CA PRO A 208 52.72 27.66 24.65
C PRO A 208 53.58 26.64 25.39
N ALA A 209 54.80 26.40 24.88
CA ALA A 209 55.71 25.37 25.38
C ALA A 209 56.22 25.59 26.83
N THR A 210 55.85 26.71 27.49
CA THR A 210 56.25 27.05 28.85
C THR A 210 55.28 28.09 29.43
N ALA A 211 55.05 28.06 30.75
CA ALA A 211 54.42 29.19 31.44
C ALA A 211 55.27 30.45 31.20
N PRO A 212 54.70 31.55 30.68
CA PRO A 212 55.50 32.72 30.34
C PRO A 212 56.13 33.31 31.60
N ASN A 213 57.43 33.60 31.54
CA ASN A 213 58.04 34.55 32.46
C ASN A 213 57.26 35.88 32.33
N PRO A 214 56.95 36.61 33.42
CA PRO A 214 56.25 37.91 33.34
C PRO A 214 56.84 38.93 32.35
N CYS A 215 58.06 38.72 31.87
CA CYS A 215 58.76 39.55 30.88
C CYS A 215 58.65 39.05 29.42
N ASP A 216 58.11 37.86 29.17
CA ASP A 216 57.94 37.31 27.82
C ASP A 216 56.52 37.64 27.29
N PRO A 217 56.38 38.07 26.02
CA PRO A 217 55.06 38.17 25.40
C PRO A 217 54.40 36.78 25.38
N ALA A 218 53.14 36.70 25.81
CA ALA A 218 52.38 35.46 25.79
C ALA A 218 52.24 34.95 24.35
N ALA A 219 52.94 33.86 24.02
CA ALA A 219 52.74 33.17 22.75
C ALA A 219 51.37 32.47 22.81
N ALA A 220 50.38 32.98 22.08
CA ALA A 220 49.14 32.27 21.86
C ALA A 220 49.43 31.07 20.96
N GLY A 221 49.02 29.87 21.38
CA GLY A 221 49.00 28.70 20.52
C GLY A 221 48.08 28.92 19.32
N GLY A 222 48.36 28.27 18.19
CA GLY A 222 47.57 28.46 16.98
C GLY A 222 48.15 27.79 15.75
N TYR A 223 47.47 27.96 14.62
CA TYR A 223 47.89 27.52 13.31
C TYR A 223 49.21 28.19 12.89
N LEU A 224 50.18 27.36 12.54
CA LEU A 224 51.55 27.77 12.22
C LEU A 224 51.83 27.88 10.71
N GLY A 225 50.88 27.47 9.86
CA GLY A 225 51.05 27.50 8.42
C GLY A 225 50.93 28.89 7.83
N ALA A 226 51.54 29.08 6.67
CA ALA A 226 51.56 30.36 5.95
C ALA A 226 50.35 30.58 5.03
N ASP A 227 49.62 29.51 4.70
CA ASP A 227 48.54 29.51 3.71
C ASP A 227 47.17 29.23 4.33
N ASN A 228 46.12 29.64 3.62
CA ASN A 228 44.76 29.23 3.96
C ASN A 228 44.56 27.77 3.58
N GLN A 229 44.29 26.91 4.56
CA GLN A 229 44.26 25.46 4.35
C GLN A 229 42.93 24.85 4.78
N ASN A 230 42.48 23.79 4.09
CA ASN A 230 41.40 22.92 4.55
C ASN A 230 41.98 21.56 4.92
N ILE A 231 42.07 21.25 6.21
CA ILE A 231 42.66 20.02 6.70
C ILE A 231 41.60 18.93 6.72
N ARG A 232 41.88 17.78 6.12
CA ARG A 232 41.10 16.55 6.32
C ARG A 232 41.81 15.63 7.30
N VAL A 233 41.03 15.01 8.17
CA VAL A 233 41.44 13.91 9.05
C VAL A 233 40.48 12.74 8.86
N GLN A 234 41.00 11.52 8.77
CA GLN A 234 40.19 10.33 8.51
C GLN A 234 40.74 9.10 9.23
N VAL A 235 39.87 8.34 9.88
CA VAL A 235 40.22 7.05 10.48
C VAL A 235 40.45 6.03 9.36
N SER A 236 41.63 5.45 9.33
CA SER A 236 42.08 4.52 8.28
C SER A 236 41.97 3.06 8.69
N HIS A 237 42.27 2.77 9.96
CA HIS A 237 42.26 1.44 10.55
C HIS A 237 41.83 1.52 12.02
N VAL A 238 41.20 0.45 12.51
CA VAL A 238 40.78 0.29 13.90
C VAL A 238 41.17 -1.12 14.33
N ASP A 239 41.96 -1.25 15.39
CA ASP A 239 42.33 -2.53 15.98
C ASP A 239 41.18 -2.98 16.90
N PRO A 240 40.47 -4.08 16.56
CA PRO A 240 39.32 -4.55 17.32
C PRO A 240 39.72 -5.13 18.69
N VAL A 241 40.99 -5.50 18.90
CA VAL A 241 41.49 -6.09 20.15
C VAL A 241 41.84 -5.01 21.16
N THR A 242 42.63 -4.01 20.72
CA THR A 242 43.09 -2.94 21.62
C THR A 242 42.15 -1.74 21.68
N GLY A 243 41.24 -1.62 20.71
CA GLY A 243 40.38 -0.44 20.53
C GLY A 243 41.15 0.80 20.08
N THR A 244 42.43 0.66 19.71
CA THR A 244 43.23 1.75 19.16
C THR A 244 42.95 1.94 17.67
N PHE A 245 43.22 3.13 17.14
CA PHE A 245 42.94 3.45 15.74
C PHE A 245 44.08 4.24 15.10
N ASP A 246 44.09 4.24 13.78
CA ASP A 246 45.07 4.96 12.96
C ASP A 246 44.38 6.11 12.21
N LEU A 247 44.98 7.29 12.25
CA LEU A 247 44.47 8.53 11.67
C LEU A 247 45.36 9.02 10.53
N LEU A 248 44.77 9.18 9.36
CA LEU A 248 45.35 9.90 8.23
C LEU A 248 44.97 11.38 8.30
N TRP A 249 45.87 12.26 7.89
CA TRP A 249 45.56 13.68 7.72
C TRP A 249 46.25 14.28 6.49
N GLY A 250 45.67 15.32 5.91
CA GLY A 250 46.22 15.98 4.73
C GLY A 250 45.67 17.39 4.49
N TRP A 251 46.42 18.15 3.69
CA TRP A 251 46.04 19.46 3.16
C TRP A 251 44.98 19.36 2.07
N ASP A 252 44.35 20.48 1.71
CA ASP A 252 43.40 20.59 0.59
C ASP A 252 42.30 19.50 0.59
N ASN A 253 41.77 19.23 1.78
CA ASN A 253 40.82 18.16 2.08
C ASN A 253 41.30 16.73 1.69
N ALA A 254 42.59 16.50 1.49
CA ALA A 254 43.17 15.30 0.88
C ALA A 254 42.56 14.94 -0.48
N SER A 255 42.33 15.98 -1.30
CA SER A 255 41.67 15.89 -2.61
C SER A 255 42.52 15.22 -3.69
N PHE A 256 43.85 15.13 -3.52
CA PHE A 256 44.73 14.55 -4.53
C PHE A 256 44.52 13.05 -4.69
N LEU A 257 43.90 12.69 -5.80
CA LEU A 257 43.57 11.34 -6.20
C LEU A 257 44.10 11.08 -7.61
N TYR A 258 44.81 9.97 -7.78
CA TYR A 258 45.38 9.55 -9.06
C TYR A 258 44.90 8.16 -9.45
N ARG A 259 44.60 7.95 -10.73
CA ARG A 259 44.49 6.61 -11.30
C ARG A 259 45.87 5.99 -11.40
N VAL A 260 45.99 4.75 -10.96
CA VAL A 260 47.26 4.03 -10.96
C VAL A 260 47.11 2.61 -11.49
N THR A 261 48.19 2.09 -12.06
CA THR A 261 48.35 0.67 -12.40
C THR A 261 49.49 0.09 -11.58
N SER A 262 49.32 -1.12 -11.06
CA SER A 262 50.37 -1.85 -10.34
C SER A 262 51.21 -2.66 -11.32
N ASP A 263 52.50 -2.80 -11.02
CA ASP A 263 53.32 -3.89 -11.57
C ASP A 263 53.09 -5.21 -10.80
N ASP A 264 53.73 -6.29 -11.25
CA ASP A 264 53.68 -7.62 -10.64
C ASP A 264 54.68 -7.79 -9.48
N ALA A 265 55.36 -6.71 -9.05
CA ALA A 265 56.37 -6.79 -8.00
C ALA A 265 55.73 -6.86 -6.60
N SER A 266 56.50 -7.30 -5.61
CA SER A 266 56.06 -7.38 -4.21
C SER A 266 57.18 -6.92 -3.28
N PRO A 267 57.13 -5.69 -2.74
CA PRO A 267 56.04 -4.72 -2.85
C PRO A 267 55.92 -4.11 -4.26
N PRO A 268 54.71 -3.73 -4.70
CA PRO A 268 54.50 -3.25 -6.06
C PRO A 268 54.91 -1.80 -6.25
N THR A 269 55.27 -1.46 -7.49
CA THR A 269 55.42 -0.10 -7.98
C THR A 269 54.14 0.34 -8.69
N LEU A 270 53.59 1.47 -8.28
CA LEU A 270 52.39 2.05 -8.87
C LEU A 270 52.79 3.10 -9.92
N THR A 271 52.31 2.94 -11.14
CA THR A 271 52.48 3.94 -12.21
C THR A 271 51.24 4.83 -12.28
N LEU A 272 51.41 6.14 -12.19
CA LEU A 272 50.32 7.11 -12.32
C LEU A 272 49.95 7.29 -13.81
N ASP A 273 48.66 7.22 -14.11
CA ASP A 273 48.12 7.47 -15.46
C ASP A 273 48.52 8.87 -15.96
N ARG A 274 48.41 9.87 -15.07
CA ARG A 274 48.78 11.27 -15.33
C ARG A 274 49.77 11.76 -14.29
N SER A 275 50.75 12.55 -14.73
CA SER A 275 51.66 13.24 -13.82
C SER A 275 50.88 14.22 -12.94
N PRO A 276 51.30 14.43 -11.67
CA PRO A 276 50.80 15.54 -10.86
C PRO A 276 50.98 16.88 -11.58
N VAL A 277 50.13 17.86 -11.23
CA VAL A 277 50.05 19.15 -11.94
C VAL A 277 51.35 19.95 -11.84
N ASP A 278 52.04 19.85 -10.71
CA ASP A 278 53.34 20.48 -10.47
C ASP A 278 54.14 19.71 -9.41
N THR A 279 55.36 20.19 -9.13
CA THR A 279 56.29 19.59 -8.16
C THR A 279 55.78 19.61 -6.72
N TYR A 280 54.92 20.58 -6.34
CA TYR A 280 54.32 20.62 -5.00
C TYR A 280 53.37 19.44 -4.77
N HIS A 281 52.71 18.99 -5.85
CA HIS A 281 51.77 17.87 -5.84
C HIS A 281 52.45 16.50 -5.99
N HIS A 282 53.78 16.45 -6.14
CA HIS A 282 54.51 15.18 -6.20
C HIS A 282 54.45 14.46 -4.84
N PRO A 283 54.08 13.17 -4.79
CA PRO A 283 54.27 12.36 -3.59
C PRO A 283 55.73 12.36 -3.12
N ARG A 284 55.96 12.61 -1.83
CA ARG A 284 57.29 12.76 -1.22
C ARG A 284 57.59 11.63 -0.24
N THR A 285 58.87 11.36 0.00
CA THR A 285 59.30 10.48 1.10
C THR A 285 58.74 10.98 2.44
N GLY A 286 58.20 10.06 3.24
CA GLY A 286 57.61 10.36 4.55
C GLY A 286 56.12 10.74 4.51
N GLN A 287 55.55 11.03 3.33
CA GLN A 287 54.10 11.23 3.19
C GLN A 287 53.35 9.90 3.26
N ALA A 288 52.13 9.98 3.78
CA ALA A 288 51.22 8.85 3.75
C ALA A 288 50.47 8.80 2.41
N VAL A 289 50.19 7.60 1.95
CA VAL A 289 49.33 7.35 0.79
C VAL A 289 48.30 6.29 1.14
N GLN A 290 47.17 6.33 0.44
CA GLN A 290 46.13 5.33 0.55
C GLN A 290 45.81 4.77 -0.83
N VAL A 291 45.98 3.47 -1.00
CA VAL A 291 45.61 2.74 -2.20
C VAL A 291 44.16 2.31 -2.07
N LEU A 292 43.34 2.72 -3.03
CA LEU A 292 41.89 2.50 -3.07
C LEU A 292 41.54 1.65 -4.29
N ARG A 293 40.56 0.76 -4.15
CA ARG A 293 40.00 0.01 -5.27
C ARG A 293 38.79 0.74 -5.85
N ALA A 294 38.43 0.41 -7.08
CA ALA A 294 37.10 0.71 -7.61
C ALA A 294 36.03 0.04 -6.74
N ALA A 295 35.07 0.82 -6.26
CA ALA A 295 33.95 0.38 -5.43
C ALA A 295 32.65 0.23 -6.22
N ALA A 296 32.43 1.08 -7.22
CA ALA A 296 31.21 1.08 -8.03
C ALA A 296 31.50 1.45 -9.49
N SER A 297 30.77 0.83 -10.42
CA SER A 297 30.83 1.12 -11.85
C SER A 297 30.04 2.37 -12.23
N LEU A 298 30.62 3.23 -13.06
CA LEU A 298 29.94 4.38 -13.66
C LEU A 298 29.51 4.01 -15.09
N THR A 299 28.35 3.38 -15.19
CA THR A 299 27.80 2.86 -16.46
C THR A 299 26.75 3.81 -17.00
N ALA A 300 26.89 4.22 -18.26
CA ALA A 300 25.93 5.04 -18.99
C ALA A 300 24.69 4.24 -19.41
N GLU A 301 23.65 4.93 -19.89
CA GLU A 301 22.38 4.29 -20.31
C GLU A 301 22.56 3.28 -21.46
N ASP A 302 23.59 3.44 -22.30
CA ASP A 302 23.91 2.52 -23.39
C ASP A 302 24.66 1.25 -22.94
N GLY A 303 24.88 1.10 -21.62
CA GLY A 303 25.56 -0.04 -21.01
C GLY A 303 27.09 0.05 -21.00
N ARG A 304 27.68 1.16 -21.45
CA ARG A 304 29.14 1.35 -21.42
C ARG A 304 29.59 1.85 -20.06
N THR A 305 30.58 1.17 -19.47
CA THR A 305 31.28 1.66 -18.29
C THR A 305 32.31 2.72 -18.70
N GLU A 306 32.14 3.95 -18.20
CA GLU A 306 32.98 5.11 -18.56
C GLU A 306 33.95 5.51 -17.43
N GLY A 307 33.72 4.99 -16.22
CA GLY A 307 34.59 5.21 -15.07
C GLY A 307 34.22 4.33 -13.89
N TRP A 308 34.88 4.56 -12.75
CA TRP A 308 34.65 3.81 -11.52
C TRP A 308 34.78 4.74 -10.32
N ALA A 309 33.77 4.77 -9.44
CA ALA A 309 33.92 5.45 -8.15
C ALA A 309 34.89 4.65 -7.27
N ALA A 310 35.87 5.28 -6.67
CA ALA A 310 36.82 4.61 -5.77
C ALA A 310 36.20 4.32 -4.39
N ALA A 311 36.80 3.39 -3.65
CA ALA A 311 36.42 3.10 -2.28
C ALA A 311 36.75 4.29 -1.34
N PRO A 312 35.97 4.52 -0.27
CA PRO A 312 36.22 5.61 0.67
C PRO A 312 37.41 5.33 1.58
N THR A 313 37.81 4.06 1.73
CA THR A 313 38.91 3.57 2.54
C THR A 313 39.68 2.49 1.76
N GLY A 314 40.93 2.25 2.15
CA GLY A 314 41.78 1.23 1.56
C GLY A 314 43.08 1.06 2.33
N GLU A 315 44.08 0.43 1.72
CA GLU A 315 45.38 0.18 2.36
C GLU A 315 46.21 1.44 2.46
N SER A 316 46.78 1.69 3.63
CA SER A 316 47.55 2.91 3.92
C SER A 316 49.02 2.58 4.11
N ALA A 317 49.91 3.40 3.58
CA ALA A 317 51.35 3.21 3.67
C ALA A 317 52.08 4.56 3.76
N VAL A 318 53.30 4.56 4.31
CA VAL A 318 54.17 5.75 4.33
C VAL A 318 55.28 5.57 3.31
N LEU A 319 55.37 6.48 2.35
CA LEU A 319 56.33 6.38 1.26
C LEU A 319 57.77 6.45 1.77
N THR A 320 58.61 5.52 1.33
CA THR A 320 60.05 5.52 1.61
C THR A 320 60.87 6.20 0.51
N SER A 321 60.30 6.31 -0.69
CA SER A 321 60.89 6.97 -1.85
C SER A 321 59.91 8.00 -2.43
N PRO A 322 60.40 9.08 -3.04
CA PRO A 322 59.54 10.06 -3.69
C PRO A 322 59.01 9.52 -5.03
N TYR A 323 58.02 10.22 -5.59
CA TYR A 323 57.58 10.03 -6.96
C TYR A 323 58.71 10.28 -7.97
N ASP A 324 58.84 9.38 -8.94
CA ASP A 324 59.76 9.53 -10.07
C ASP A 324 59.01 10.14 -11.28
N PRO A 325 59.31 11.39 -11.68
CA PRO A 325 58.63 12.06 -12.78
C PRO A 325 58.98 11.47 -14.16
N ASP A 326 60.13 10.82 -14.32
CA ASP A 326 60.56 10.26 -15.62
C ASP A 326 59.78 8.98 -15.93
N THR A 327 59.54 8.15 -14.91
CA THR A 327 58.79 6.90 -15.03
C THR A 327 57.32 7.02 -14.63
N ARG A 328 56.92 8.15 -14.03
CA ARG A 328 55.61 8.37 -13.40
C ARG A 328 55.28 7.36 -12.29
N ALA A 329 56.30 6.91 -11.57
CA ALA A 329 56.19 5.80 -10.64
C ALA A 329 56.24 6.22 -9.16
N VAL A 330 55.54 5.46 -8.31
CA VAL A 330 55.62 5.51 -6.85
C VAL A 330 55.81 4.09 -6.32
N ALA A 331 56.93 3.83 -5.66
CA ALA A 331 57.21 2.53 -5.04
C ALA A 331 56.51 2.42 -3.68
N LEU A 332 55.71 1.37 -3.49
CA LEU A 332 55.11 1.09 -2.19
C LEU A 332 56.11 0.40 -1.25
N PRO A 333 56.05 0.67 0.07
CA PRO A 333 56.97 0.09 1.04
C PRO A 333 56.55 -1.32 1.49
N ALA A 334 55.31 -1.73 1.20
CA ALA A 334 54.70 -2.97 1.68
C ALA A 334 53.84 -3.61 0.57
N PRO A 335 53.70 -4.95 0.58
CA PRO A 335 52.87 -5.64 -0.40
C PRO A 335 51.39 -5.29 -0.23
N LEU A 336 50.67 -5.25 -1.35
CA LEU A 336 49.22 -5.11 -1.34
C LEU A 336 48.54 -6.47 -1.16
N PRO A 337 47.35 -6.53 -0.55
CA PRO A 337 46.55 -7.75 -0.52
C PRO A 337 46.25 -8.25 -1.93
N ALA A 338 46.17 -9.57 -2.12
CA ALA A 338 45.95 -10.19 -3.43
C ALA A 338 44.73 -9.63 -4.18
N ALA A 339 43.67 -9.25 -3.46
CA ALA A 339 42.46 -8.67 -4.05
C ALA A 339 42.69 -7.34 -4.77
N TYR A 340 43.75 -6.58 -4.45
CA TYR A 340 44.12 -5.33 -5.15
C TYR A 340 44.83 -5.59 -6.48
N LEU A 341 45.41 -6.77 -6.65
CA LEU A 341 46.20 -7.17 -7.82
C LEU A 341 45.42 -8.06 -8.78
N ASP A 342 44.17 -8.40 -8.44
CA ASP A 342 43.28 -9.20 -9.28
C ASP A 342 42.53 -8.28 -10.28
N PRO A 343 42.83 -8.32 -11.58
CA PRO A 343 42.22 -7.43 -12.57
C PRO A 343 40.73 -7.73 -12.82
N ASP A 344 40.27 -8.95 -12.55
CA ASP A 344 38.86 -9.32 -12.72
C ASP A 344 38.01 -8.74 -11.58
N ARG A 345 38.62 -8.48 -10.42
CA ARG A 345 37.95 -7.94 -9.22
C ARG A 345 38.24 -6.47 -8.97
N THR A 346 39.37 -5.98 -9.46
CA THR A 346 39.83 -4.60 -9.29
C THR A 346 40.09 -3.98 -10.66
N PRO A 347 39.04 -3.48 -11.35
CA PRO A 347 39.19 -2.91 -12.69
C PRO A 347 40.01 -1.62 -12.70
N GLN A 348 40.10 -0.90 -11.58
CA GLN A 348 40.88 0.32 -11.44
C GLN A 348 41.38 0.48 -10.00
N LEU A 349 42.68 0.80 -9.86
CA LEU A 349 43.28 1.25 -8.61
C LEU A 349 43.40 2.78 -8.59
N TYR A 350 43.31 3.34 -7.39
CA TYR A 350 43.55 4.75 -7.15
C TYR A 350 44.56 4.94 -6.03
N LEU A 351 45.34 6.01 -6.11
CA LEU A 351 46.26 6.44 -5.09
C LEU A 351 45.83 7.81 -4.57
N ARG A 352 45.41 7.88 -3.31
CA ARG A 352 45.21 9.15 -2.59
C ARG A 352 46.47 9.51 -1.83
N VAL A 353 46.88 10.77 -1.94
CA VAL A 353 48.03 11.30 -1.20
C VAL A 353 47.55 12.03 0.06
N TRP A 354 48.25 11.79 1.16
CA TRP A 354 48.02 12.39 2.47
C TRP A 354 49.32 13.04 2.98
N GLU A 355 49.23 13.90 4.00
CA GLU A 355 50.43 14.50 4.58
C GLU A 355 51.05 13.62 5.67
N GLY A 356 50.23 12.92 6.45
CA GLY A 356 50.77 12.03 7.47
C GLY A 356 49.80 10.98 7.99
N LEU A 357 50.39 9.93 8.57
CA LEU A 357 49.72 8.84 9.27
C LEU A 357 50.11 8.87 10.75
N ARG A 358 49.14 8.62 11.63
CA ARG A 358 49.32 8.50 13.08
C ARG A 358 48.71 7.18 13.51
N THR A 359 49.49 6.33 14.17
CA THR A 359 49.08 4.95 14.46
C THR A 359 48.90 4.67 15.95
N GLY A 360 48.05 3.71 16.30
CA GLY A 360 47.91 3.21 17.68
C GLY A 360 47.34 4.23 18.67
N ILE A 361 46.42 5.09 18.21
CA ILE A 361 45.83 6.15 19.02
C ILE A 361 44.72 5.57 19.90
N THR A 362 44.75 5.87 21.20
CA THR A 362 43.64 5.57 22.11
C THR A 362 42.56 6.65 22.03
N PRO A 363 41.26 6.30 21.88
CA PRO A 363 40.16 7.26 21.89
C PRO A 363 40.22 8.21 23.10
N GLY A 364 39.98 9.50 22.86
CA GLY A 364 40.08 10.57 23.86
C GLY A 364 41.47 11.20 24.01
N THR A 365 42.51 10.61 23.40
CA THR A 365 43.85 11.19 23.37
C THR A 365 43.94 12.27 22.28
N ALA A 366 44.48 13.45 22.63
CA ALA A 366 44.77 14.50 21.65
C ALA A 366 46.05 14.17 20.88
N VAL A 367 46.01 14.29 19.56
CA VAL A 367 47.11 13.96 18.64
C VAL A 367 47.51 15.20 17.85
N THR A 368 48.80 15.52 17.85
CA THR A 368 49.35 16.64 17.07
C THR A 368 49.48 16.29 15.59
N LEU A 369 49.01 17.20 14.75
CA LEU A 369 49.21 17.21 13.30
C LEU A 369 50.49 18.02 13.00
N PRO A 370 51.62 17.37 12.63
CA PRO A 370 52.92 18.04 12.52
C PRO A 370 52.93 19.25 11.59
N GLY A 371 53.70 20.27 11.99
CA GLY A 371 53.89 21.47 11.17
C GLY A 371 52.66 22.39 11.10
N THR A 372 51.53 21.99 11.69
CA THR A 372 50.29 22.79 11.65
C THR A 372 50.05 23.60 12.92
N GLY A 373 50.57 23.18 14.07
CA GLY A 373 50.19 23.72 15.40
C GLY A 373 48.81 23.26 15.90
N VAL A 374 48.14 22.38 15.15
CA VAL A 374 46.81 21.85 15.42
C VAL A 374 46.91 20.47 16.07
N ARG A 375 46.08 20.23 17.08
CA ARG A 375 45.82 18.92 17.68
C ARG A 375 44.38 18.52 17.43
N VAL A 376 44.15 17.22 17.25
CA VAL A 376 42.81 16.66 17.11
C VAL A 376 42.58 15.57 18.14
N ARG A 377 41.38 15.53 18.68
CA ARG A 377 40.95 14.52 19.65
C ARG A 377 39.72 13.81 19.10
N VAL A 378 39.84 12.51 18.88
CA VAL A 378 38.70 11.67 18.49
C VAL A 378 38.14 11.01 19.75
N THR A 379 36.87 11.24 20.03
CA THR A 379 36.10 10.57 21.10
C THR A 379 35.01 9.71 20.48
N VAL A 380 34.37 8.86 21.30
CA VAL A 380 33.21 8.07 20.87
C VAL A 380 32.11 8.21 21.90
N GLU A 381 30.87 8.33 21.42
CA GLU A 381 29.67 8.34 22.27
C GLU A 381 29.22 6.91 22.61
N GLY A 382 28.67 6.71 23.80
CA GLY A 382 27.97 5.47 24.15
C GLY A 382 28.83 4.21 24.32
N GLY A 383 30.17 4.34 24.44
CA GLY A 383 31.07 3.20 24.63
C GLY A 383 31.29 2.34 23.38
N LEU A 384 30.87 2.83 22.22
CA LEU A 384 31.07 2.18 20.92
C LEU A 384 32.54 2.31 20.45
N PRO A 385 33.00 1.47 19.50
CA PRO A 385 34.31 1.64 18.88
C PRO A 385 34.33 2.84 17.93
N VAL A 386 35.56 3.29 17.60
CA VAL A 386 35.76 4.29 16.54
C VAL A 386 35.37 3.65 15.20
N HIS A 387 34.65 4.38 14.35
CA HIS A 387 34.24 3.88 13.05
C HIS A 387 35.35 4.10 12.00
N ARG A 388 35.74 3.02 11.30
CA ARG A 388 36.69 3.11 10.18
C ARG A 388 36.09 3.93 9.05
N GLY A 389 36.84 4.90 8.53
CA GLY A 389 36.38 5.81 7.47
C GLY A 389 35.69 7.07 7.97
N ALA A 390 35.41 7.19 9.28
CA ALA A 390 34.97 8.45 9.88
C ALA A 390 35.99 9.55 9.57
N GLY A 391 35.52 10.65 8.96
CA GLY A 391 36.39 11.75 8.55
C GLY A 391 35.77 13.12 8.77
N TRP A 392 36.64 14.09 9.03
CA TRP A 392 36.30 15.49 9.30
C TRP A 392 37.18 16.39 8.44
N SER A 393 36.62 17.54 8.09
CA SER A 393 37.28 18.61 7.36
C SER A 393 37.14 19.92 8.12
N PHE A 394 38.21 20.70 8.21
CA PHE A 394 38.15 22.01 8.83
C PHE A 394 39.18 22.97 8.26
N ALA A 395 38.75 24.21 8.12
CA ALA A 395 39.57 25.28 7.58
C ALA A 395 40.35 26.00 8.69
N VAL A 396 41.64 26.23 8.44
CA VAL A 396 42.57 27.01 9.27
C VAL A 396 43.17 28.15 8.46
N ARG A 397 43.44 29.28 9.11
CA ARG A 397 43.83 30.52 8.42
C ARG A 397 44.96 31.21 9.20
N PRO A 398 46.04 31.69 8.55
CA PRO A 398 47.13 32.41 9.23
C PRO A 398 46.66 33.72 9.89
N ALA A 399 45.65 34.36 9.31
CA ALA A 399 45.08 35.61 9.83
C ALA A 399 44.24 35.42 11.10
N THR A 400 43.80 34.19 11.39
CA THR A 400 43.06 33.82 12.61
C THR A 400 43.65 32.52 13.16
N PRO A 401 44.89 32.57 13.69
CA PRO A 401 45.66 31.36 14.01
C PRO A 401 45.02 30.54 15.13
N ASP A 402 44.26 31.15 16.03
CA ASP A 402 43.52 30.50 17.11
C ASP A 402 42.10 30.07 16.71
N GLY A 403 41.72 30.22 15.44
CA GLY A 403 40.40 29.92 14.90
C GLY A 403 40.37 28.73 13.94
N VAL A 404 39.25 28.01 13.94
CA VAL A 404 38.93 27.00 12.92
C VAL A 404 37.54 27.25 12.36
N LEU A 405 37.32 26.82 11.11
CA LEU A 405 36.03 26.90 10.44
C LEU A 405 35.54 25.49 10.07
N PRO A 406 34.38 25.05 10.60
CA PRO A 406 33.46 25.79 11.48
C PRO A 406 33.93 25.82 12.95
N ALA A 407 33.72 26.96 13.63
CA ALA A 407 34.20 27.20 15.01
C ALA A 407 33.66 26.20 16.05
N ARG A 408 32.54 25.53 15.77
CA ARG A 408 31.96 24.48 16.62
C ARG A 408 32.92 23.35 16.95
N LEU A 409 33.91 23.08 16.09
CA LEU A 409 34.96 22.09 16.32
C LEU A 409 35.92 22.44 17.47
N LEU A 410 36.02 23.72 17.86
CA LEU A 410 36.76 24.13 19.07
C LEU A 410 35.92 23.96 20.33
N HIS A 411 34.61 24.18 20.23
CA HIS A 411 33.72 24.26 21.39
C HIS A 411 33.32 22.89 21.93
N ALA A 412 33.05 21.93 21.06
CA ALA A 412 32.61 20.58 21.45
C ALA A 412 32.97 19.55 20.36
N PRO A 413 33.12 18.26 20.72
CA PRO A 413 33.29 17.18 19.75
C PRO A 413 32.14 17.12 18.74
N GLN A 414 32.45 17.06 17.44
CA GLN A 414 31.48 17.07 16.34
C GLN A 414 31.41 15.73 15.59
N PRO A 415 30.25 15.32 15.04
CA PRO A 415 30.14 14.14 14.19
C PRO A 415 30.95 14.28 12.88
N PRO A 416 31.27 13.17 12.19
CA PRO A 416 31.97 13.20 10.91
C PRO A 416 31.16 13.94 9.84
N ASP A 417 31.84 14.58 8.89
CA ASP A 417 31.19 15.28 7.77
C ASP A 417 30.58 14.30 6.75
N GLY A 418 31.09 13.07 6.68
CA GLY A 418 30.61 12.01 5.80
C GLY A 418 31.55 10.79 5.75
N PRO A 419 31.22 9.76 4.93
CA PRO A 419 30.06 9.71 4.04
C PRO A 419 28.75 9.52 4.81
N ARG A 420 27.68 10.08 4.26
CA ARG A 420 26.33 9.89 4.76
C ARG A 420 25.87 8.47 4.43
N MET A 421 25.32 7.77 5.44
CA MET A 421 24.88 6.38 5.30
C MET A 421 23.43 6.19 5.74
N TRP A 422 22.77 5.24 5.09
CA TRP A 422 21.43 4.78 5.43
C TRP A 422 21.33 3.27 5.30
N ALA A 423 20.38 2.66 6.00
CA ALA A 423 20.05 1.25 5.81
C ALA A 423 18.56 0.96 5.99
N CYS A 424 18.02 0.03 5.20
CA CYS A 424 16.68 -0.51 5.44
C CYS A 424 16.64 -2.04 5.31
N PRO A 425 15.89 -2.73 6.18
CA PRO A 425 15.54 -4.13 5.99
C PRO A 425 14.87 -4.40 4.64
N LEU A 426 15.28 -5.45 3.94
CA LEU A 426 14.58 -5.96 2.76
C LEU A 426 13.77 -7.21 3.10
N ALA A 427 14.38 -8.20 3.78
CA ALA A 427 13.69 -9.44 4.13
C ALA A 427 14.42 -10.26 5.20
N VAL A 428 13.70 -11.21 5.78
CA VAL A 428 14.28 -12.38 6.44
C VAL A 428 14.06 -13.60 5.56
N ILE A 429 15.12 -14.39 5.32
CA ILE A 429 15.10 -15.56 4.42
C ILE A 429 15.70 -16.78 5.10
N ASP A 430 15.39 -17.97 4.58
CA ASP A 430 16.09 -19.22 4.86
C ASP A 430 16.19 -20.12 3.63
N TRP A 431 16.89 -21.25 3.78
CA TRP A 431 17.24 -22.15 2.68
C TRP A 431 16.87 -23.63 2.92
N PRO A 432 15.61 -23.96 3.28
CA PRO A 432 15.22 -25.35 3.51
C PRO A 432 15.45 -26.20 2.26
N ASP A 433 16.11 -27.34 2.43
CA ASP A 433 16.48 -28.26 1.34
C ASP A 433 17.25 -27.56 0.20
N ASP A 434 18.15 -26.65 0.54
CA ASP A 434 18.96 -25.83 -0.37
C ASP A 434 18.13 -24.94 -1.33
N LYS A 435 16.92 -24.56 -0.91
CA LYS A 435 16.00 -23.72 -1.70
C LYS A 435 15.65 -22.43 -0.99
N PHE A 436 15.76 -21.32 -1.71
CA PHE A 436 15.33 -20.02 -1.25
C PHE A 436 13.89 -20.04 -0.74
N ARG A 437 13.69 -19.59 0.51
CA ARG A 437 12.38 -19.29 1.08
C ARG A 437 12.41 -17.92 1.75
N LEU A 438 11.45 -17.10 1.37
CA LEU A 438 11.17 -15.83 2.02
C LEU A 438 10.36 -16.08 3.30
N LEU A 439 10.92 -15.77 4.47
CA LEU A 439 10.22 -15.91 5.75
C LEU A 439 9.34 -14.69 6.03
N GLU A 440 9.88 -13.50 5.87
CA GLU A 440 9.14 -12.24 6.01
C GLU A 440 9.69 -11.19 5.04
N ASP A 441 8.80 -10.49 4.35
CA ASP A 441 9.14 -9.31 3.54
C ASP A 441 9.14 -8.06 4.43
N CYS A 442 10.30 -7.44 4.61
CA CYS A 442 10.43 -6.27 5.48
C CYS A 442 10.12 -4.96 4.75
N ARG A 443 9.96 -5.00 3.42
CA ARG A 443 9.71 -3.81 2.60
C ARG A 443 8.30 -3.30 2.84
N ARG A 444 8.15 -1.98 2.82
CA ARG A 444 6.86 -1.33 3.01
C ARG A 444 6.35 -0.82 1.67
N PRO A 445 5.35 -1.48 1.06
CA PRO A 445 4.73 -0.94 -0.14
C PRO A 445 3.94 0.31 0.23
N PHE A 446 4.08 1.38 -0.54
CA PHE A 446 3.23 2.55 -0.44
C PHE A 446 2.60 2.87 -1.78
N ALA A 447 1.42 3.47 -1.77
CA ALA A 447 0.79 3.95 -2.99
C ALA A 447 1.08 5.44 -3.17
N PRO A 448 1.27 5.93 -4.40
CA PRO A 448 1.25 7.36 -4.69
C PRO A 448 0.01 8.03 -4.10
N LEU A 449 0.14 9.30 -3.66
CA LEU A 449 -0.96 10.07 -3.05
C LEU A 449 -2.23 10.11 -3.92
N VAL A 450 -2.07 10.14 -5.24
CA VAL A 450 -3.18 10.07 -6.20
C VAL A 450 -3.95 8.74 -6.09
N ASP A 451 -3.24 7.63 -5.91
CA ASP A 451 -3.82 6.30 -5.76
C ASP A 451 -4.37 6.05 -4.35
N VAL A 452 -3.85 6.78 -3.34
CA VAL A 452 -4.43 6.80 -2.00
C VAL A 452 -5.78 7.53 -1.99
N SER A 453 -5.91 8.62 -2.77
CA SER A 453 -7.17 9.38 -2.86
C SER A 453 -8.30 8.65 -3.59
N THR A 454 -7.96 7.65 -4.42
CA THR A 454 -8.94 6.77 -5.09
C THR A 454 -9.32 5.55 -4.25
N ARG A 455 -8.59 5.27 -3.16
CA ARG A 455 -8.93 4.23 -2.18
C ARG A 455 -9.96 4.76 -1.18
N SER A 456 -11.23 4.52 -1.45
CA SER A 456 -12.26 4.59 -0.41
C SER A 456 -12.18 3.34 0.49
N GLN A 457 -11.33 3.31 1.54
CA GLN A 457 -11.50 2.51 2.80
C GLN A 457 -10.22 2.43 3.69
N GLY A 458 -10.43 2.27 5.00
CA GLY A 458 -9.46 2.46 6.08
C GLY A 458 -8.52 1.29 6.38
N CYS A 459 -7.74 1.42 7.45
CA CYS A 459 -6.69 0.48 7.84
C CYS A 459 -7.20 -0.96 8.05
N CYS A 460 -6.69 -1.91 7.26
CA CYS A 460 -6.90 -3.34 7.43
C CYS A 460 -6.40 -3.82 8.81
N THR A 461 -7.24 -4.53 9.56
CA THR A 461 -6.84 -5.14 10.84
C THR A 461 -6.16 -6.50 10.63
N VAL A 462 -6.66 -7.29 9.68
CA VAL A 462 -6.12 -8.61 9.32
C VAL A 462 -6.14 -8.73 7.80
N THR A 463 -5.03 -9.17 7.20
CA THR A 463 -4.96 -9.44 5.75
C THR A 463 -4.94 -10.95 5.53
N ILE A 464 -5.74 -11.44 4.59
CA ILE A 464 -5.92 -12.87 4.33
C ILE A 464 -5.61 -13.16 2.86
N THR A 465 -4.76 -14.16 2.58
CA THR A 465 -4.50 -14.63 1.21
C THR A 465 -5.36 -15.85 0.85
N PRO A 466 -5.55 -16.19 -0.43
CA PRO A 466 -6.27 -17.40 -0.85
C PRO A 466 -5.73 -18.70 -0.23
N GLU A 467 -4.42 -18.78 0.00
CA GLU A 467 -3.77 -19.95 0.60
C GLU A 467 -4.18 -20.16 2.06
N GLN A 468 -4.29 -19.07 2.83
CA GLN A 468 -4.71 -19.08 4.23
C GLN A 468 -6.21 -19.41 4.37
N ALA A 469 -6.99 -19.13 3.33
CA ALA A 469 -8.43 -19.31 3.30
C ALA A 469 -8.90 -20.71 2.84
N ARG A 470 -7.99 -21.66 2.56
CA ARG A 470 -8.34 -23.02 2.12
C ARG A 470 -9.05 -23.81 3.25
N GLY A 471 -9.97 -24.70 2.87
CA GLY A 471 -10.69 -25.52 3.85
C GLY A 471 -11.69 -24.69 4.65
N ASP A 472 -11.64 -24.86 5.97
CA ASP A 472 -12.32 -24.01 6.96
C ASP A 472 -11.49 -22.77 7.34
N GLY A 473 -10.33 -22.55 6.70
CA GLY A 473 -9.35 -21.54 7.09
C GLY A 473 -9.90 -20.12 7.16
N LEU A 474 -10.74 -19.71 6.20
CA LEU A 474 -11.34 -18.37 6.20
C LEU A 474 -12.30 -18.18 7.37
N GLN A 475 -13.20 -19.14 7.62
CA GLN A 475 -14.11 -19.10 8.77
C GLN A 475 -13.33 -19.10 10.08
N ARG A 476 -12.30 -19.96 10.21
CA ARG A 476 -11.47 -20.05 11.42
C ARG A 476 -10.76 -18.73 11.73
N ILE A 477 -10.27 -18.02 10.72
CA ILE A 477 -9.67 -16.69 10.89
C ILE A 477 -10.72 -15.69 11.37
N ILE A 478 -11.91 -15.69 10.74
CA ILE A 478 -13.02 -14.81 11.12
C ILE A 478 -13.45 -15.06 12.57
N ASP A 479 -13.61 -16.32 12.98
CA ASP A 479 -13.96 -16.71 14.35
C ASP A 479 -12.89 -16.28 15.36
N GLN A 480 -11.62 -16.49 15.03
CA GLN A 480 -10.48 -16.12 15.88
C GLN A 480 -10.44 -14.61 16.11
N VAL A 481 -10.71 -13.84 15.06
CA VAL A 481 -10.72 -12.37 15.10
C VAL A 481 -11.93 -11.86 15.88
N ALA A 482 -13.11 -12.45 15.66
CA ALA A 482 -14.33 -12.09 16.37
C ALA A 482 -14.22 -12.28 17.90
N ARG A 483 -13.39 -13.23 18.35
CA ARG A 483 -13.10 -13.52 19.77
C ARG A 483 -11.91 -12.72 20.35
N SER A 484 -11.32 -11.79 19.60
CA SER A 484 -10.15 -11.04 20.06
C SER A 484 -10.52 -9.97 21.11
N PRO A 485 -9.74 -9.82 22.20
CA PRO A 485 -9.98 -8.79 23.23
C PRO A 485 -9.84 -7.35 22.72
N ARG A 486 -9.31 -7.14 21.50
CA ARG A 486 -9.28 -5.82 20.84
C ARG A 486 -10.67 -5.23 20.56
N LYS A 487 -11.72 -6.04 20.64
CA LYS A 487 -13.12 -5.65 20.38
C LYS A 487 -13.75 -4.80 21.50
N GLU A 488 -13.19 -4.78 22.72
CA GLU A 488 -13.80 -4.11 23.89
C GLU A 488 -13.48 -2.59 24.01
N GLY A 489 -12.65 -2.04 23.13
CA GLY A 489 -12.29 -0.61 23.12
C GLY A 489 -13.24 0.27 22.28
N ARG A 490 -13.17 1.60 22.48
CA ARG A 490 -13.93 2.62 21.70
C ARG A 490 -13.68 2.59 20.17
N ASP A 491 -12.67 1.84 19.71
CA ASP A 491 -12.24 1.63 18.33
C ASP A 491 -12.48 0.18 17.82
N GLY A 492 -13.36 -0.58 18.47
CA GLY A 492 -13.55 -2.04 18.30
C GLY A 492 -14.04 -2.56 16.93
N ARG A 493 -13.94 -1.77 15.85
CA ARG A 493 -14.25 -2.20 14.48
C ARG A 493 -13.09 -2.99 13.89
N ILE A 494 -13.36 -4.21 13.45
CA ILE A 494 -12.34 -5.10 12.89
C ILE A 494 -12.56 -5.25 11.38
N THR A 495 -11.55 -4.89 10.58
CA THR A 495 -11.58 -5.02 9.12
C THR A 495 -10.67 -6.17 8.66
N LEU A 496 -11.27 -7.20 8.05
CA LEU A 496 -10.59 -8.32 7.42
C LEU A 496 -10.48 -8.08 5.91
N CYS A 497 -9.25 -8.03 5.43
CA CYS A 497 -8.90 -7.65 4.08
C CYS A 497 -8.45 -8.86 3.26
N LEU A 498 -9.24 -9.25 2.26
CA LEU A 498 -8.92 -10.30 1.30
C LEU A 498 -8.01 -9.73 0.21
N ARG A 499 -6.84 -10.34 0.00
CA ARG A 499 -5.95 -10.01 -1.12
C ARG A 499 -6.58 -10.46 -2.45
N PRO A 500 -6.23 -9.83 -3.59
CA PRO A 500 -6.70 -10.28 -4.90
C PRO A 500 -6.42 -11.77 -5.12
N GLY A 501 -7.42 -12.51 -5.59
CA GLY A 501 -7.34 -13.96 -5.75
C GLY A 501 -8.69 -14.67 -5.62
N ARG A 502 -8.69 -15.98 -5.92
CA ARG A 502 -9.89 -16.83 -5.87
C ARG A 502 -9.94 -17.61 -4.56
N TYR A 503 -10.96 -17.34 -3.76
CA TYR A 503 -11.24 -17.96 -2.46
C TYR A 503 -12.30 -19.03 -2.65
N VAL A 504 -11.87 -20.30 -2.69
CA VAL A 504 -12.77 -21.44 -2.90
C VAL A 504 -13.20 -22.01 -1.55
N LEU A 505 -14.47 -21.80 -1.20
CA LEU A 505 -15.10 -22.23 0.05
C LEU A 505 -15.56 -23.69 -0.03
N ASP A 506 -15.30 -24.47 1.01
CA ASP A 506 -15.84 -25.84 1.15
C ASP A 506 -17.19 -25.88 1.90
N GLN A 507 -17.46 -24.82 2.67
CA GLN A 507 -18.65 -24.61 3.50
C GLN A 507 -19.03 -23.12 3.46
N PRO A 508 -20.30 -22.75 3.72
CA PRO A 508 -20.69 -21.35 3.81
C PRO A 508 -19.97 -20.63 4.95
N LEU A 509 -19.71 -19.34 4.77
CA LEU A 509 -19.26 -18.48 5.87
C LEU A 509 -20.46 -18.15 6.76
N VAL A 510 -20.31 -18.28 8.08
CA VAL A 510 -21.39 -18.08 9.05
C VAL A 510 -21.00 -16.97 10.02
N PHE A 511 -21.75 -15.86 9.99
CA PHE A 511 -21.57 -14.73 10.89
C PHE A 511 -22.73 -14.70 11.89
N THR A 512 -22.48 -15.20 13.09
CA THR A 512 -23.42 -15.10 14.21
C THR A 512 -23.30 -13.75 14.94
N ARG A 513 -24.08 -13.54 16.00
CA ARG A 513 -23.96 -12.39 16.91
C ARG A 513 -22.53 -12.12 17.39
N GLU A 514 -21.70 -13.16 17.56
CA GLU A 514 -20.27 -13.03 17.93
C GLU A 514 -19.48 -12.19 16.91
N HIS A 515 -19.92 -12.15 15.65
CA HIS A 515 -19.26 -11.50 14.52
C HIS A 515 -19.77 -10.08 14.25
N SER A 516 -20.48 -9.46 15.21
CA SER A 516 -20.94 -8.07 15.06
C SER A 516 -19.77 -7.07 15.00
N ALA A 517 -19.94 -5.90 14.39
CA ALA A 517 -18.91 -4.88 14.16
C ALA A 517 -17.70 -5.39 13.34
N LEU A 518 -17.96 -6.25 12.36
CA LEU A 518 -16.96 -6.90 11.52
C LEU A 518 -17.11 -6.48 10.06
N HIS A 519 -16.01 -6.05 9.45
CA HIS A 519 -15.95 -5.68 8.04
C HIS A 519 -15.12 -6.70 7.26
N LEU A 520 -15.66 -7.25 6.18
CA LEU A 520 -14.98 -8.10 5.22
C LEU A 520 -14.79 -7.30 3.92
N GLU A 521 -13.55 -7.01 3.55
CA GLU A 521 -13.21 -6.16 2.40
C GLU A 521 -12.27 -6.88 1.42
N GLY A 522 -12.51 -6.76 0.12
CA GLY A 522 -11.55 -7.08 -0.93
C GLY A 522 -10.59 -5.92 -1.21
N CYS A 523 -9.29 -6.14 -0.98
CA CYS A 523 -8.24 -5.16 -1.25
C CYS A 523 -7.89 -5.11 -2.73
N GLY A 524 -8.54 -4.22 -3.47
CA GLY A 524 -8.34 -4.04 -4.91
C GLY A 524 -9.20 -4.97 -5.76
N ASP A 525 -9.13 -4.79 -7.07
CA ASP A 525 -9.93 -5.59 -8.01
C ASP A 525 -9.42 -7.04 -8.09
N GLY A 526 -10.34 -8.00 -8.24
CA GLY A 526 -10.00 -9.42 -8.48
C GLY A 526 -10.12 -10.37 -7.29
N VAL A 527 -10.79 -9.97 -6.20
CA VAL A 527 -11.21 -10.92 -5.15
C VAL A 527 -12.47 -11.65 -5.59
N VAL A 528 -12.36 -12.97 -5.76
CA VAL A 528 -13.48 -13.83 -6.19
C VAL A 528 -13.77 -14.87 -5.11
N LEU A 529 -14.97 -14.83 -4.54
CA LEU A 529 -15.49 -15.87 -3.66
C LEU A 529 -16.20 -16.94 -4.51
N ASP A 530 -15.81 -18.19 -4.33
CA ASP A 530 -16.32 -19.33 -5.09
C ASP A 530 -16.62 -20.50 -4.16
N ALA A 531 -17.38 -21.49 -4.61
CA ALA A 531 -17.75 -22.66 -3.81
C ALA A 531 -17.19 -23.95 -4.45
N ARG A 532 -16.51 -24.78 -3.65
CA ARG A 532 -16.03 -26.09 -4.09
C ARG A 532 -17.23 -27.03 -4.23
N GLY A 533 -17.35 -27.64 -5.41
CA GLY A 533 -18.40 -28.62 -5.69
C GLY A 533 -19.78 -28.00 -5.82
N SER A 534 -19.99 -27.19 -6.87
CA SER A 534 -21.35 -26.86 -7.35
C SER A 534 -22.17 -28.14 -7.45
N GLY A 535 -23.16 -28.32 -6.57
CA GLY A 535 -23.79 -29.62 -6.29
C GLY A 535 -23.82 -30.00 -4.80
N SER A 536 -23.15 -29.27 -3.91
CA SER A 536 -23.18 -29.52 -2.46
C SER A 536 -24.43 -28.94 -1.79
N HIS A 537 -25.05 -29.70 -0.87
CA HIS A 537 -26.15 -29.21 -0.03
C HIS A 537 -25.72 -28.14 0.99
N ALA A 538 -24.41 -28.04 1.29
CA ALA A 538 -23.88 -27.14 2.33
C ALA A 538 -24.20 -25.66 2.07
N PHE A 539 -24.24 -25.23 0.81
CA PHE A 539 -24.51 -23.85 0.41
C PHE A 539 -26.00 -23.55 0.22
N GLY A 540 -26.89 -24.44 0.70
CA GLY A 540 -28.34 -24.25 0.53
C GLY A 540 -28.87 -22.96 1.13
N GLN A 541 -28.22 -22.45 2.18
CA GLN A 541 -28.61 -21.23 2.88
C GLN A 541 -27.91 -19.97 2.38
N GLY A 542 -26.91 -20.08 1.49
CA GLY A 542 -26.11 -18.96 0.99
C GLY A 542 -24.61 -19.22 1.06
N MET A 543 -23.81 -18.44 0.33
CA MET A 543 -22.35 -18.44 0.46
C MET A 543 -21.89 -17.78 1.76
N ILE A 544 -22.59 -16.72 2.18
CA ILE A 544 -22.43 -16.07 3.48
C ILE A 544 -23.80 -16.03 4.17
N VAL A 545 -23.89 -16.59 5.37
CA VAL A 545 -25.09 -16.58 6.20
C VAL A 545 -24.83 -15.71 7.41
N VAL A 546 -25.59 -14.64 7.57
CA VAL A 546 -25.45 -13.68 8.69
C VAL A 546 -26.67 -13.84 9.58
N VAL A 547 -26.51 -14.19 10.86
CA VAL A 547 -27.60 -14.53 11.77
C VAL A 547 -27.42 -13.76 13.08
N GLY A 548 -28.32 -12.82 13.38
CA GLY A 548 -28.29 -12.10 14.66
C GLY A 548 -27.12 -11.11 14.83
N ALA A 549 -26.38 -10.79 13.76
CA ALA A 549 -25.22 -9.88 13.82
C ALA A 549 -25.62 -8.43 13.52
N TRP A 550 -24.83 -7.48 14.02
CA TRP A 550 -25.01 -6.04 13.78
C TRP A 550 -23.73 -5.34 13.30
N ASP A 551 -23.84 -4.23 12.57
CA ASP A 551 -22.71 -3.44 12.00
C ASP A 551 -21.74 -4.33 11.21
N VAL A 552 -22.27 -5.12 10.27
CA VAL A 552 -21.47 -5.98 9.38
C VAL A 552 -21.30 -5.28 8.04
N ARG A 553 -20.07 -5.25 7.51
CA ARG A 553 -19.81 -4.71 6.17
C ARG A 553 -19.18 -5.76 5.28
N ILE A 554 -19.63 -5.86 4.03
CA ILE A 554 -19.06 -6.73 3.01
C ILE A 554 -18.79 -5.85 1.79
N SER A 555 -17.52 -5.74 1.37
CA SER A 555 -17.15 -4.82 0.30
C SER A 555 -16.12 -5.38 -0.67
N GLY A 556 -16.21 -5.03 -1.96
CA GLY A 556 -15.13 -5.31 -2.93
C GLY A 556 -14.97 -6.78 -3.33
N ILE A 557 -16.04 -7.58 -3.33
CA ILE A 557 -15.98 -9.04 -3.57
C ILE A 557 -16.88 -9.42 -4.76
N GLU A 558 -16.33 -10.18 -5.71
CA GLU A 558 -17.10 -10.91 -6.73
C GLU A 558 -17.56 -12.27 -6.17
N PHE A 559 -18.86 -12.47 -6.02
CA PHE A 559 -19.49 -13.73 -5.66
C PHE A 559 -19.82 -14.53 -6.92
N ARG A 560 -19.27 -15.75 -7.03
CA ARG A 560 -19.71 -16.75 -8.00
C ARG A 560 -20.62 -17.74 -7.32
N LEU A 561 -21.93 -17.56 -7.48
CA LEU A 561 -22.90 -18.28 -6.67
C LEU A 561 -22.98 -19.74 -7.14
N PRO A 562 -22.88 -20.73 -6.22
CA PRO A 562 -23.02 -22.13 -6.57
C PRO A 562 -24.46 -22.48 -6.95
N LEU A 563 -24.60 -23.59 -7.68
CA LEU A 563 -25.87 -24.30 -7.80
C LEU A 563 -25.92 -25.38 -6.71
N THR A 564 -26.87 -25.26 -5.80
CA THR A 564 -27.09 -26.20 -4.69
C THR A 564 -28.28 -27.09 -5.04
N PRO A 565 -28.16 -28.43 -4.97
CA PRO A 565 -29.24 -29.35 -5.33
C PRO A 565 -30.44 -29.22 -4.39
N PRO A 566 -31.63 -29.69 -4.80
CA PRO A 566 -32.82 -29.68 -3.96
C PRO A 566 -32.59 -30.41 -2.63
N ASP A 567 -33.18 -29.90 -1.54
CA ASP A 567 -33.04 -30.50 -0.21
C ASP A 567 -34.09 -31.62 -0.03
N GLU A 568 -33.80 -32.65 0.76
CA GLU A 568 -34.80 -33.68 1.11
C GLU A 568 -35.80 -33.15 2.17
N GLN A 569 -35.43 -32.09 2.90
CA GLN A 569 -36.21 -31.48 3.97
C GLN A 569 -36.91 -30.19 3.49
N GLY A 570 -38.20 -30.02 3.83
CA GLY A 570 -39.01 -28.85 3.43
C GLY A 570 -40.35 -29.22 2.78
N SER A 571 -41.09 -28.22 2.27
CA SER A 571 -42.31 -28.42 1.49
C SER A 571 -42.01 -29.09 0.13
N GLU A 572 -43.00 -29.73 -0.50
CA GLU A 572 -42.82 -30.42 -1.80
C GLU A 572 -42.23 -29.48 -2.87
N GLN A 573 -42.56 -28.19 -2.79
CA GLN A 573 -42.08 -27.13 -3.68
C GLN A 573 -40.57 -26.85 -3.52
N ILE A 574 -40.06 -26.87 -2.29
CA ILE A 574 -38.63 -26.65 -1.97
C ILE A 574 -37.78 -27.88 -2.31
N ARG A 575 -38.35 -29.09 -2.18
CA ARG A 575 -37.66 -30.37 -2.43
C ARG A 575 -37.29 -30.63 -3.89
N ARG A 576 -37.77 -29.81 -4.83
CA ARG A 576 -37.46 -29.95 -6.26
C ARG A 576 -36.60 -28.80 -6.82
N LEU A 577 -36.28 -27.81 -5.99
CA LEU A 577 -35.73 -26.54 -6.42
C LEU A 577 -34.20 -26.48 -6.25
N VAL A 578 -33.49 -26.18 -7.33
CA VAL A 578 -32.05 -25.85 -7.28
C VAL A 578 -31.89 -24.43 -6.74
N ARG A 579 -30.98 -24.21 -5.80
CA ARG A 579 -30.81 -22.91 -5.12
C ARG A 579 -29.45 -22.29 -5.42
N SER A 580 -29.38 -20.97 -5.46
CA SER A 580 -28.16 -20.22 -5.66
C SER A 580 -28.24 -18.91 -4.86
N ILE A 581 -27.72 -18.89 -3.64
CA ILE A 581 -27.87 -17.75 -2.73
C ILE A 581 -26.49 -17.16 -2.43
N GLY A 582 -26.34 -15.83 -2.55
CA GLY A 582 -25.10 -15.11 -2.25
C GLY A 582 -24.94 -14.84 -0.76
N VAL A 583 -25.59 -13.79 -0.27
CA VAL A 583 -25.59 -13.40 1.15
C VAL A 583 -27.01 -13.54 1.72
N ARG A 584 -27.15 -14.25 2.84
CA ARG A 584 -28.43 -14.43 3.55
C ARG A 584 -28.37 -13.85 4.95
N PRO A 585 -28.76 -12.57 5.15
CA PRO A 585 -28.97 -12.03 6.48
C PRO A 585 -30.31 -12.48 7.08
N VAL A 586 -30.30 -12.84 8.36
CA VAL A 586 -31.48 -13.19 9.15
C VAL A 586 -31.40 -12.50 10.50
N ASN A 587 -32.41 -11.69 10.84
CA ASN A 587 -32.46 -10.94 12.10
C ASN A 587 -31.18 -10.11 12.38
N CYS A 588 -30.75 -9.33 11.40
CA CYS A 588 -29.54 -8.52 11.44
C CYS A 588 -29.83 -7.01 11.49
N HIS A 589 -28.87 -6.22 11.93
CA HIS A 589 -28.96 -4.76 11.94
C HIS A 589 -27.73 -4.13 11.27
N ASP A 590 -27.92 -3.05 10.52
CA ASP A 590 -26.83 -2.26 9.91
C ASP A 590 -25.88 -3.10 9.03
N LEU A 591 -26.43 -3.98 8.20
CA LEU A 591 -25.65 -4.71 7.19
C LEU A 591 -25.40 -3.81 5.97
N THR A 592 -24.13 -3.60 5.63
CA THR A 592 -23.72 -2.87 4.42
C THR A 592 -23.04 -3.80 3.42
N ILE A 593 -23.55 -3.85 2.19
CA ILE A 593 -22.92 -4.51 1.03
C ILE A 593 -22.55 -3.40 0.03
N SER A 594 -21.26 -3.27 -0.29
CA SER A 594 -20.79 -2.18 -1.17
C SER A 594 -19.75 -2.63 -2.20
N ARG A 595 -19.76 -2.12 -3.43
CA ARG A 595 -18.72 -2.45 -4.44
C ARG A 595 -18.57 -3.96 -4.68
N CYS A 596 -19.66 -4.73 -4.62
CA CYS A 596 -19.65 -6.17 -4.84
C CYS A 596 -20.21 -6.53 -6.22
N ALA A 597 -19.97 -7.75 -6.68
CA ALA A 597 -20.59 -8.30 -7.89
C ALA A 597 -21.15 -9.70 -7.61
N PHE A 598 -22.42 -9.94 -7.92
CA PHE A 598 -23.08 -11.23 -7.78
C PHE A 598 -23.29 -11.84 -9.17
N VAL A 599 -22.55 -12.90 -9.47
CA VAL A 599 -22.59 -13.59 -10.76
C VAL A 599 -23.39 -14.88 -10.59
N PHE A 600 -24.60 -14.90 -11.16
CA PHE A 600 -25.50 -16.04 -11.07
C PHE A 600 -25.12 -17.13 -12.08
N LEU A 601 -25.11 -18.38 -11.61
CA LEU A 601 -25.09 -19.57 -12.45
C LEU A 601 -26.53 -20.10 -12.57
N VAL A 602 -26.91 -20.56 -13.77
CA VAL A 602 -28.26 -21.08 -14.05
C VAL A 602 -28.14 -22.54 -14.52
N PRO A 603 -28.97 -23.48 -14.02
CA PRO A 603 -28.91 -24.89 -14.43
C PRO A 603 -29.19 -25.11 -15.92
N ARG A 604 -28.53 -26.10 -16.53
CA ARG A 604 -28.73 -26.47 -17.94
C ARG A 604 -29.94 -27.40 -18.17
N ASP A 605 -30.31 -28.20 -17.17
CA ASP A 605 -31.15 -29.40 -17.35
C ASP A 605 -32.65 -29.21 -17.03
N GLU A 606 -33.25 -28.08 -17.40
CA GLU A 606 -34.70 -27.82 -17.21
C GLU A 606 -35.20 -28.08 -15.75
N GLN A 607 -34.36 -27.85 -14.74
CA GLN A 607 -34.79 -27.93 -13.34
C GLN A 607 -35.28 -26.58 -12.86
N PRO A 608 -36.31 -26.53 -11.99
CA PRO A 608 -36.74 -25.29 -11.39
C PRO A 608 -35.64 -24.75 -10.47
N SER A 609 -35.38 -23.44 -10.53
CA SER A 609 -34.27 -22.85 -9.77
C SER A 609 -34.59 -21.48 -9.18
N LEU A 610 -34.04 -21.21 -7.99
CA LEU A 610 -34.08 -19.92 -7.32
C LEU A 610 -32.67 -19.38 -7.10
N GLY A 611 -32.36 -18.26 -7.75
CA GLY A 611 -31.14 -17.49 -7.56
C GLY A 611 -31.45 -16.21 -6.78
N VAL A 612 -30.73 -15.93 -5.69
CA VAL A 612 -30.88 -14.69 -4.93
C VAL A 612 -29.51 -14.12 -4.55
N GLY A 613 -29.24 -12.87 -4.92
CA GLY A 613 -27.99 -12.21 -4.56
C GLY A 613 -27.91 -11.92 -3.06
N VAL A 614 -28.86 -11.12 -2.58
CA VAL A 614 -29.06 -10.80 -1.15
C VAL A 614 -30.44 -11.27 -0.73
N PHE A 615 -30.51 -12.29 0.13
CA PHE A 615 -31.77 -12.83 0.65
C PHE A 615 -31.96 -12.46 2.13
N ALA A 616 -32.64 -11.36 2.40
CA ALA A 616 -32.92 -10.90 3.75
C ALA A 616 -34.18 -11.57 4.33
N GLY A 617 -34.01 -12.21 5.49
CA GLY A 617 -35.08 -12.88 6.23
C GLY A 617 -35.34 -12.24 7.60
N GLY A 618 -36.61 -12.09 7.96
CA GLY A 618 -36.98 -11.57 9.28
C GLY A 618 -36.60 -10.09 9.44
N ILE A 619 -36.00 -9.71 10.58
CA ILE A 619 -35.68 -8.31 10.90
C ILE A 619 -34.34 -7.92 10.27
N CYS A 620 -34.32 -6.96 9.36
CA CYS A 620 -33.10 -6.52 8.66
C CYS A 620 -33.03 -4.99 8.56
N ASP A 621 -33.14 -4.29 9.69
CA ASP A 621 -33.07 -2.83 9.71
C ASP A 621 -31.65 -2.34 9.36
N GLY A 622 -31.55 -1.19 8.70
CA GLY A 622 -30.30 -0.59 8.29
C GLY A 622 -29.61 -1.31 7.12
N LEU A 623 -30.33 -2.13 6.35
CA LEU A 623 -29.77 -2.81 5.18
C LEU A 623 -29.35 -1.79 4.10
N VAL A 624 -28.06 -1.72 3.80
CA VAL A 624 -27.50 -0.89 2.75
C VAL A 624 -26.89 -1.77 1.66
N VAL A 625 -27.31 -1.57 0.41
CA VAL A 625 -26.68 -2.17 -0.77
C VAL A 625 -26.33 -1.03 -1.74
N THR A 626 -25.04 -0.79 -1.96
CA THR A 626 -24.56 0.33 -2.78
C THR A 626 -23.50 -0.10 -3.78
N ASP A 627 -23.46 0.54 -4.95
CA ASP A 627 -22.42 0.32 -5.97
C ASP A 627 -22.21 -1.18 -6.30
N THR A 628 -23.27 -1.98 -6.29
CA THR A 628 -23.19 -3.43 -6.41
C THR A 628 -23.82 -3.90 -7.72
N ALA A 629 -23.17 -4.84 -8.40
CA ALA A 629 -23.66 -5.43 -9.64
C ALA A 629 -24.30 -6.81 -9.39
N PHE A 630 -25.43 -7.09 -10.03
CA PHE A 630 -26.13 -8.37 -10.03
C PHE A 630 -26.33 -8.82 -11.47
N GLU A 631 -25.60 -9.86 -11.88
CA GLU A 631 -25.49 -10.27 -13.29
C GLU A 631 -25.83 -11.74 -13.51
N CYS A 632 -26.80 -11.99 -14.37
CA CYS A 632 -27.07 -13.34 -14.89
C CYS A 632 -26.48 -13.50 -16.29
N ARG A 633 -25.51 -14.42 -16.45
CA ARG A 633 -24.72 -14.59 -17.70
C ARG A 633 -25.43 -15.33 -18.84
N ARG A 634 -26.70 -15.73 -18.68
CA ARG A 634 -27.46 -16.40 -19.76
C ARG A 634 -28.17 -15.36 -20.62
N ARG A 635 -27.89 -15.34 -21.94
CA ARG A 635 -28.64 -14.51 -22.90
C ARG A 635 -30.08 -15.01 -23.12
N ASP A 636 -30.36 -16.26 -22.75
CA ASP A 636 -31.58 -16.97 -23.16
C ASP A 636 -32.74 -16.93 -22.13
N LEU A 637 -32.52 -16.44 -20.89
CA LEU A 637 -33.62 -16.23 -19.93
C LEU A 637 -34.66 -15.20 -20.43
N VAL A 638 -34.25 -14.37 -21.40
CA VAL A 638 -35.04 -13.29 -21.99
C VAL A 638 -35.51 -13.65 -23.42
N ALA A 639 -35.14 -14.82 -23.94
CA ALA A 639 -35.35 -15.20 -25.35
C ALA A 639 -36.44 -16.28 -25.57
N GLY A 640 -37.28 -16.56 -24.57
CA GLY A 640 -38.38 -17.52 -24.65
C GLY A 640 -38.77 -18.06 -23.27
N PRO A 641 -39.94 -18.70 -23.10
CA PRO A 641 -40.32 -19.31 -21.83
C PRO A 641 -39.29 -20.40 -21.48
N PRO A 642 -38.68 -20.36 -20.29
CA PRO A 642 -37.75 -21.40 -19.89
C PRO A 642 -38.47 -22.74 -19.79
N PRO A 643 -37.83 -23.87 -20.10
CA PRO A 643 -38.45 -25.19 -20.05
C PRO A 643 -38.88 -25.62 -18.62
N ALA A 644 -38.42 -24.90 -17.60
CA ALA A 644 -38.84 -25.03 -16.21
C ALA A 644 -38.77 -23.69 -15.48
N PRO A 645 -39.49 -23.50 -14.36
CA PRO A 645 -39.59 -22.21 -13.71
C PRO A 645 -38.29 -21.77 -13.01
N GLN A 646 -37.74 -20.63 -13.43
CA GLN A 646 -36.46 -20.08 -12.93
C GLN A 646 -36.62 -18.63 -12.45
N ALA A 647 -36.42 -18.41 -11.15
CA ALA A 647 -36.50 -17.07 -10.58
C ALA A 647 -35.10 -16.62 -10.10
N VAL A 648 -34.58 -15.54 -10.69
CA VAL A 648 -33.32 -14.91 -10.27
C VAL A 648 -33.60 -13.48 -9.79
N VAL A 649 -33.31 -13.19 -8.54
CA VAL A 649 -33.59 -11.90 -7.90
C VAL A 649 -32.30 -11.29 -7.35
N GLY A 650 -32.10 -9.99 -7.56
CA GLY A 650 -30.96 -9.27 -6.99
C GLY A 650 -31.05 -9.19 -5.47
N VAL A 651 -32.05 -8.46 -4.98
CA VAL A 651 -32.35 -8.32 -3.55
C VAL A 651 -33.75 -8.84 -3.25
N LEU A 652 -33.87 -9.83 -2.36
CA LEU A 652 -35.12 -10.42 -1.90
C LEU A 652 -35.27 -10.21 -0.39
N VAL A 653 -36.40 -9.65 0.05
CA VAL A 653 -36.76 -9.52 1.47
C VAL A 653 -38.09 -10.24 1.69
N SER A 654 -38.11 -11.20 2.62
CA SER A 654 -39.33 -11.95 2.97
C SER A 654 -39.33 -12.40 4.43
N SER A 655 -40.52 -12.76 4.94
CA SER A 655 -40.61 -13.45 6.23
C SER A 655 -39.84 -14.77 6.19
N THR A 656 -39.35 -15.23 7.35
CA THR A 656 -38.61 -16.49 7.46
C THR A 656 -39.17 -17.35 8.58
N VAL A 657 -38.99 -18.67 8.45
CA VAL A 657 -39.36 -19.64 9.49
C VAL A 657 -38.09 -20.12 10.19
N ILE A 658 -38.11 -20.11 11.52
CA ILE A 658 -37.08 -20.73 12.34
C ILE A 658 -37.68 -22.05 12.85
N ARG A 659 -36.98 -23.17 12.64
CA ARG A 659 -37.54 -24.49 12.92
C ARG A 659 -37.88 -24.64 14.41
N GLY A 660 -39.15 -24.92 14.72
CA GLY A 660 -39.67 -25.05 16.10
C GLY A 660 -40.23 -23.77 16.71
N GLU A 661 -40.04 -22.61 16.08
CA GLU A 661 -40.48 -21.29 16.55
C GLU A 661 -41.60 -20.72 15.65
N PRO A 662 -42.41 -19.75 16.13
CA PRO A 662 -43.36 -19.02 15.28
C PRO A 662 -42.61 -18.24 14.18
N ARG A 663 -43.31 -18.01 13.06
CA ARG A 663 -42.80 -17.24 11.90
C ARG A 663 -42.25 -15.89 12.34
N VAL A 664 -41.05 -15.55 11.88
CA VAL A 664 -40.49 -14.21 12.06
C VAL A 664 -40.92 -13.37 10.85
N VAL A 665 -41.80 -12.43 11.14
CA VAL A 665 -42.29 -11.44 10.18
C VAL A 665 -41.12 -10.58 9.68
N ALA A 666 -41.02 -10.41 8.37
CA ALA A 666 -40.01 -9.52 7.80
C ALA A 666 -40.22 -8.07 8.24
N ARG A 667 -39.14 -7.43 8.69
CA ARG A 667 -39.12 -6.02 9.07
C ARG A 667 -37.92 -5.34 8.43
N LEU A 668 -38.16 -4.16 7.87
CA LEU A 668 -37.16 -3.41 7.12
C LEU A 668 -37.20 -1.94 7.54
N GLY A 669 -36.29 -1.54 8.41
CA GLY A 669 -36.04 -0.15 8.79
C GLY A 669 -34.93 0.47 7.96
N ASP A 670 -35.08 1.72 7.51
CA ASP A 670 -33.96 2.54 6.99
C ASP A 670 -33.10 1.90 5.86
N MET A 671 -33.70 1.11 4.97
CA MET A 671 -33.01 0.47 3.84
C MET A 671 -32.51 1.52 2.84
N ARG A 672 -31.30 1.30 2.31
CA ARG A 672 -30.76 2.10 1.21
C ARG A 672 -30.24 1.20 0.09
N LEU A 673 -30.86 1.31 -1.08
CA LEU A 673 -30.41 0.69 -2.32
C LEU A 673 -29.94 1.81 -3.24
N ARG A 674 -28.62 1.95 -3.44
CA ARG A 674 -28.03 3.06 -4.21
C ARG A 674 -27.11 2.60 -5.32
N ASP A 675 -27.20 3.22 -6.49
CA ASP A 675 -26.20 3.08 -7.56
C ASP A 675 -25.89 1.62 -7.95
N ASN A 676 -26.86 0.71 -7.77
CA ASN A 676 -26.69 -0.71 -8.09
C ASN A 676 -27.06 -0.99 -9.54
N VAL A 677 -26.46 -2.03 -10.12
CA VAL A 677 -26.73 -2.49 -11.48
C VAL A 677 -27.34 -3.89 -11.43
N PHE A 678 -28.52 -4.06 -12.02
CA PHE A 678 -29.22 -5.33 -12.16
C PHE A 678 -29.33 -5.65 -13.66
N SER A 679 -28.83 -6.81 -14.09
CA SER A 679 -28.84 -7.18 -15.51
C SER A 679 -29.29 -8.62 -15.75
N GLY A 680 -30.36 -8.79 -16.53
CA GLY A 680 -30.84 -10.10 -16.97
C GLY A 680 -31.50 -10.93 -15.86
N LEU A 681 -32.16 -10.29 -14.90
CA LEU A 681 -32.77 -10.94 -13.74
C LEU A 681 -34.29 -11.10 -13.92
N SER A 682 -34.90 -12.04 -13.19
CA SER A 682 -36.36 -12.14 -13.08
C SER A 682 -36.94 -10.98 -12.26
N GLY A 683 -36.19 -10.47 -11.28
CA GLY A 683 -36.53 -9.28 -10.50
C GLY A 683 -35.29 -8.53 -10.02
N ALA A 684 -35.26 -7.20 -10.10
CA ALA A 684 -34.16 -6.44 -9.51
C ALA A 684 -34.26 -6.45 -7.98
N VAL A 685 -35.40 -5.99 -7.44
CA VAL A 685 -35.67 -5.91 -6.00
C VAL A 685 -37.08 -6.41 -5.73
N VAL A 686 -37.22 -7.38 -4.83
CA VAL A 686 -38.51 -7.88 -4.35
C VAL A 686 -38.50 -7.83 -2.84
N ALA A 687 -39.28 -6.93 -2.23
CA ALA A 687 -39.30 -6.76 -0.78
C ALA A 687 -40.71 -6.82 -0.23
N VAL A 688 -40.98 -7.79 0.63
CA VAL A 688 -42.22 -7.86 1.41
C VAL A 688 -41.89 -7.87 2.89
N ALA A 689 -42.18 -6.75 3.54
CA ALA A 689 -41.81 -6.51 4.93
C ALA A 689 -42.67 -5.41 5.57
N VAL A 690 -42.76 -5.43 6.90
CA VAL A 690 -43.18 -4.23 7.65
C VAL A 690 -42.06 -3.21 7.56
N CYS A 691 -42.30 -2.12 6.84
CA CYS A 691 -41.34 -1.02 6.72
C CYS A 691 -41.46 -0.04 7.88
N SER A 692 -40.34 0.45 8.40
CA SER A 692 -40.28 1.56 9.37
C SER A 692 -39.18 2.55 8.97
N GLY A 693 -39.24 3.81 9.40
CA GLY A 693 -38.20 4.78 9.03
C GLY A 693 -38.19 5.10 7.53
N THR A 694 -37.00 5.32 6.93
CA THR A 694 -36.88 5.80 5.55
C THR A 694 -36.24 4.79 4.61
N GLN A 695 -37.03 4.29 3.65
CA GLN A 695 -36.55 3.44 2.58
C GLN A 695 -36.13 4.29 1.39
N VAL A 696 -34.90 4.13 0.92
CA VAL A 696 -34.33 4.91 -0.19
C VAL A 696 -33.87 3.97 -1.31
N ILE A 697 -34.43 4.16 -2.50
CA ILE A 697 -34.04 3.48 -3.74
C ILE A 697 -33.63 4.57 -4.74
N ASP A 698 -32.33 4.72 -4.95
CA ASP A 698 -31.72 5.91 -5.53
C ASP A 698 -30.68 5.56 -6.60
N GLY A 699 -30.77 6.09 -7.81
CA GLY A 699 -29.73 5.92 -8.83
C GLY A 699 -29.51 4.50 -9.35
N ASN A 700 -30.41 3.54 -9.07
CA ASN A 700 -30.22 2.16 -9.51
C ASN A 700 -30.54 1.99 -11.01
N ARG A 701 -29.83 1.08 -11.66
CA ARG A 701 -30.03 0.70 -13.05
C ARG A 701 -30.45 -0.76 -13.16
N ALA A 702 -31.59 -1.03 -13.77
CA ALA A 702 -32.05 -2.38 -14.10
C ALA A 702 -32.22 -2.50 -15.62
N ASP A 703 -31.40 -3.32 -16.26
CA ASP A 703 -31.42 -3.55 -17.69
C ASP A 703 -31.84 -4.99 -18.02
N ARG A 704 -32.80 -5.14 -18.92
CA ARG A 704 -33.29 -6.46 -19.38
C ARG A 704 -33.74 -7.34 -18.20
N CYS A 705 -34.28 -6.74 -17.15
CA CYS A 705 -34.94 -7.47 -16.08
C CYS A 705 -36.38 -7.73 -16.48
N HIS A 706 -36.98 -8.81 -15.98
CA HIS A 706 -38.39 -9.06 -16.20
C HIS A 706 -39.24 -8.13 -15.33
N ASP A 707 -39.02 -8.17 -14.01
CA ASP A 707 -39.60 -7.22 -13.07
C ASP A 707 -38.51 -6.28 -12.50
N GLY A 708 -38.89 -5.03 -12.24
CA GLY A 708 -37.99 -4.03 -11.67
C GLY A 708 -37.95 -4.08 -10.15
N VAL A 709 -38.58 -3.07 -9.52
CA VAL A 709 -38.66 -2.93 -8.07
C VAL A 709 -40.08 -3.22 -7.62
N LEU A 710 -40.26 -4.24 -6.78
CA LEU A 710 -41.53 -4.63 -6.17
C LEU A 710 -41.42 -4.51 -4.65
N LEU A 711 -42.25 -3.67 -4.04
CA LEU A 711 -42.33 -3.44 -2.61
C LEU A 711 -43.77 -3.68 -2.13
N GLY A 712 -43.99 -4.49 -1.08
CA GLY A 712 -45.35 -4.75 -0.60
C GLY A 712 -45.52 -5.30 0.83
N LEU A 713 -46.76 -5.69 1.14
CA LEU A 713 -47.26 -6.10 2.46
C LEU A 713 -47.38 -7.63 2.69
N LEU A 714 -47.41 -8.00 3.97
CA LEU A 714 -47.56 -9.37 4.52
C LEU A 714 -48.83 -10.14 4.10
N GLU A 715 -49.96 -9.48 3.83
CA GLU A 715 -51.20 -10.17 3.40
C GLU A 715 -51.01 -10.97 2.09
N GLN A 716 -50.12 -10.51 1.22
CA GLN A 716 -49.74 -11.24 0.01
C GLN A 716 -48.91 -12.48 0.33
N GLU A 717 -48.10 -12.48 1.40
CA GLU A 717 -47.40 -13.70 1.88
C GLU A 717 -48.39 -14.72 2.46
N GLU A 718 -49.52 -14.29 3.03
CA GLU A 718 -50.57 -15.19 3.55
C GLU A 718 -51.43 -15.79 2.42
N ALA A 719 -51.87 -14.97 1.46
CA ALA A 719 -52.57 -15.44 0.26
C ALA A 719 -51.69 -16.37 -0.60
N ALA A 720 -50.39 -16.07 -0.66
CA ALA A 720 -49.35 -16.94 -1.22
C ALA A 720 -49.29 -18.32 -0.54
N ARG A 721 -49.38 -18.35 0.80
CA ARG A 721 -49.34 -19.58 1.60
C ARG A 721 -50.54 -20.49 1.38
N GLU A 722 -51.73 -19.91 1.16
CA GLU A 722 -52.98 -20.67 1.00
C GLU A 722 -53.14 -21.33 -0.37
N ARG A 723 -52.30 -20.97 -1.36
CA ARG A 723 -52.29 -21.62 -2.68
C ARG A 723 -51.79 -23.06 -2.56
N LYS A 724 -52.72 -24.00 -2.72
CA LYS A 724 -52.46 -25.46 -2.69
C LYS A 724 -51.86 -26.02 -3.99
N GLU A 725 -51.97 -25.31 -5.11
CA GLU A 725 -51.42 -25.76 -6.39
C GLU A 725 -50.04 -25.16 -6.66
N PRO A 726 -49.04 -25.95 -7.12
CA PRO A 726 -47.76 -25.41 -7.52
C PRO A 726 -47.91 -24.51 -8.76
N PRO A 727 -47.09 -23.46 -8.92
CA PRO A 727 -47.01 -22.73 -10.18
C PRO A 727 -46.43 -23.67 -11.24
N ARG A 728 -47.30 -24.38 -11.98
CA ARG A 728 -46.89 -25.44 -12.92
C ARG A 728 -46.23 -24.90 -14.21
N GLU A 729 -46.24 -23.58 -14.44
CA GLU A 729 -45.86 -22.97 -15.73
C GLU A 729 -45.07 -21.64 -15.64
N ARG A 730 -44.64 -21.14 -14.47
CA ARG A 730 -44.23 -19.71 -14.32
C ARG A 730 -42.94 -19.45 -13.54
N ALA A 731 -42.13 -18.51 -14.05
CA ALA A 731 -40.79 -18.15 -13.60
C ALA A 731 -40.71 -16.66 -13.17
N SER A 732 -41.55 -16.22 -12.24
CA SER A 732 -41.68 -14.79 -11.87
C SER A 732 -40.93 -14.41 -10.59
N ALA A 733 -40.72 -13.10 -10.40
CA ALA A 733 -40.19 -12.54 -9.15
C ALA A 733 -41.09 -12.85 -7.93
N VAL A 734 -42.40 -13.04 -8.16
CA VAL A 734 -43.40 -13.42 -7.14
C VAL A 734 -43.25 -14.89 -6.73
N ASP A 735 -42.84 -15.77 -7.65
CA ASP A 735 -42.58 -17.18 -7.34
C ASP A 735 -41.36 -17.35 -6.43
N ALA A 736 -40.34 -16.48 -6.59
CA ALA A 736 -39.22 -16.42 -5.65
C ALA A 736 -39.69 -16.11 -4.22
N LEU A 737 -40.62 -15.16 -4.06
CA LEU A 737 -41.20 -14.82 -2.76
C LEU A 737 -41.99 -15.99 -2.16
N LEU A 738 -42.83 -16.66 -2.96
CA LEU A 738 -43.60 -17.83 -2.54
C LEU A 738 -42.73 -18.94 -1.94
N VAL A 739 -41.59 -19.20 -2.59
CA VAL A 739 -40.61 -20.18 -2.11
C VAL A 739 -39.89 -19.67 -0.86
N ALA A 740 -39.49 -18.39 -0.85
CA ALA A 740 -38.69 -17.80 0.23
C ALA A 740 -39.39 -17.85 1.60
N VAL A 741 -40.70 -17.57 1.65
CA VAL A 741 -41.50 -17.63 2.89
C VAL A 741 -41.56 -19.03 3.48
N GLN A 742 -41.43 -20.06 2.64
CA GLN A 742 -41.45 -21.45 3.06
C GLN A 742 -40.05 -22.00 3.38
N TYR A 743 -38.98 -21.22 3.22
CA TYR A 743 -37.60 -21.71 3.26
C TYR A 743 -36.97 -21.56 4.65
N PRO A 744 -37.00 -22.60 5.51
CA PRO A 744 -36.64 -22.45 6.93
C PRO A 744 -35.14 -22.28 7.12
N LEU A 745 -34.80 -21.60 8.22
CA LEU A 745 -33.45 -21.59 8.77
C LEU A 745 -33.21 -22.91 9.55
N PRO A 746 -32.14 -23.67 9.26
CA PRO A 746 -31.84 -24.93 9.95
C PRO A 746 -31.55 -24.75 11.46
N ASP A 747 -31.78 -25.81 12.26
CA ASP A 747 -31.63 -25.82 13.73
C ASP A 747 -30.25 -25.37 14.24
N GLN A 748 -29.22 -25.53 13.42
CA GLN A 748 -27.85 -25.14 13.74
C GLN A 748 -27.65 -23.62 13.86
N PHE A 749 -28.60 -22.81 13.42
CA PHE A 749 -28.55 -21.35 13.53
C PHE A 749 -29.53 -20.88 14.61
N THR A 750 -29.00 -20.53 15.78
CA THR A 750 -29.78 -19.99 16.89
C THR A 750 -30.01 -18.48 16.71
N VAL A 751 -31.26 -18.06 16.87
CA VAL A 751 -31.67 -16.65 16.81
C VAL A 751 -32.12 -16.27 18.22
N SER A 752 -31.54 -15.23 18.81
CA SER A 752 -31.99 -14.72 20.12
C SER A 752 -33.41 -14.13 20.00
N ASP A 753 -34.19 -14.19 21.08
CA ASP A 753 -35.64 -13.93 21.17
C ASP A 753 -36.23 -12.96 20.14
N PRO A 754 -37.37 -13.31 19.51
CA PRO A 754 -38.04 -12.44 18.55
C PRO A 754 -38.41 -11.10 19.22
N VAL A 755 -37.85 -10.01 18.70
CA VAL A 755 -38.26 -8.66 19.09
C VAL A 755 -39.73 -8.49 18.67
N PRO A 756 -40.65 -8.16 19.59
CA PRO A 756 -42.06 -7.97 19.24
C PRO A 756 -42.20 -6.85 18.19
N PRO A 757 -43.17 -6.96 17.27
CA PRO A 757 -43.40 -5.92 16.27
C PRO A 757 -43.65 -4.58 16.99
N PRO A 758 -42.98 -3.47 16.60
CA PRO A 758 -43.22 -2.18 17.22
C PRO A 758 -44.66 -1.71 16.97
N GLU A 759 -45.23 -0.96 17.92
CA GLU A 759 -46.42 -0.14 17.72
C GLU A 759 -46.19 0.80 16.51
N GLN A 760 -47.24 1.00 15.68
CA GLN A 760 -47.20 1.68 14.38
C GLN A 760 -46.17 2.83 14.29
N VAL A 761 -45.05 2.61 13.58
CA VAL A 761 -44.04 3.64 13.31
C VAL A 761 -44.26 4.18 11.89
N PRO A 762 -44.28 5.51 11.68
CA PRO A 762 -44.42 6.07 10.34
C PRO A 762 -43.29 5.63 9.40
N SER A 763 -43.62 5.37 8.14
CA SER A 763 -42.66 4.98 7.10
C SER A 763 -42.61 6.00 5.96
N THR A 764 -41.41 6.22 5.42
CA THR A 764 -41.16 7.07 4.26
C THR A 764 -40.49 6.24 3.17
N LEU A 765 -41.04 6.26 1.96
CA LEU A 765 -40.45 5.64 0.78
C LEU A 765 -39.98 6.71 -0.20
N MET A 766 -38.72 6.66 -0.60
CA MET A 766 -38.14 7.50 -1.64
C MET A 766 -37.61 6.63 -2.77
N VAL A 767 -38.22 6.74 -3.94
CA VAL A 767 -37.76 6.09 -5.18
C VAL A 767 -37.37 7.20 -6.15
N ARG A 768 -36.06 7.40 -6.34
CA ARG A 768 -35.58 8.51 -7.17
C ARG A 768 -34.44 8.17 -8.11
N ASP A 769 -34.38 8.88 -9.24
CA ASP A 769 -33.27 8.85 -10.19
C ASP A 769 -32.90 7.44 -10.70
N ASN A 770 -33.82 6.47 -10.63
CA ASN A 770 -33.60 5.11 -11.11
C ASN A 770 -33.89 4.99 -12.60
N ARG A 771 -33.17 4.09 -13.28
CA ARG A 771 -33.44 3.69 -14.66
C ARG A 771 -33.78 2.21 -14.73
N ILE A 772 -35.03 1.89 -15.03
CA ILE A 772 -35.55 0.52 -15.01
C ILE A 772 -36.18 0.20 -16.37
N GLU A 773 -35.60 -0.80 -17.04
CA GLU A 773 -36.06 -1.33 -18.32
C GLU A 773 -36.52 -2.78 -18.17
N CYS A 774 -37.84 -2.96 -18.22
CA CYS A 774 -38.48 -4.27 -18.17
C CYS A 774 -38.67 -4.85 -19.58
N VAL A 775 -38.29 -6.12 -19.75
CA VAL A 775 -38.42 -6.88 -21.01
C VAL A 775 -39.44 -8.01 -20.87
N PRO A 776 -40.20 -8.32 -21.95
CA PRO A 776 -41.29 -9.28 -21.87
C PRO A 776 -40.78 -10.72 -21.88
N VAL A 777 -41.47 -11.60 -21.15
CA VAL A 777 -41.41 -13.06 -21.34
C VAL A 777 -42.71 -13.50 -22.03
N PRO A 778 -42.66 -14.38 -23.07
CA PRO A 778 -43.87 -14.84 -23.74
C PRO A 778 -44.81 -15.59 -22.78
N ASP A 779 -46.12 -15.34 -22.89
CA ASP A 779 -47.24 -15.99 -22.17
C ASP A 779 -47.45 -15.69 -20.67
N ASP A 780 -46.68 -14.78 -20.05
CA ASP A 780 -46.97 -14.36 -18.67
C ASP A 780 -48.04 -13.25 -18.62
N ARG A 781 -49.09 -13.49 -17.82
CA ARG A 781 -50.24 -12.58 -17.62
C ARG A 781 -50.15 -11.79 -16.30
N PHE A 782 -49.03 -11.86 -15.57
CA PHE A 782 -48.96 -11.36 -14.19
C PHE A 782 -47.66 -10.61 -13.83
N SER A 783 -46.85 -10.19 -14.80
CA SER A 783 -45.49 -9.65 -14.57
C SER A 783 -45.02 -8.73 -15.71
N GLY A 784 -43.95 -7.96 -15.47
CA GLY A 784 -43.42 -6.94 -16.42
C GLY A 784 -43.49 -5.49 -15.92
N THR A 785 -43.61 -5.30 -14.61
CA THR A 785 -43.75 -3.97 -14.00
C THR A 785 -42.39 -3.45 -13.55
N ALA A 786 -42.06 -2.22 -13.93
CA ALA A 786 -40.81 -1.56 -13.55
C ALA A 786 -40.82 -1.10 -12.09
N LEU A 787 -41.96 -0.63 -11.60
CA LEU A 787 -42.14 -0.22 -10.21
C LEU A 787 -43.52 -0.65 -9.69
N LEU A 788 -43.57 -1.51 -8.67
CA LEU A 788 -44.77 -1.85 -7.94
C LEU A 788 -44.57 -1.49 -6.46
N VAL A 789 -45.45 -0.64 -5.92
CA VAL A 789 -45.48 -0.31 -4.50
C VAL A 789 -46.88 -0.59 -3.98
N LEU A 790 -46.99 -1.45 -2.96
CA LEU A 790 -48.24 -1.70 -2.25
C LEU A 790 -48.17 -1.02 -0.88
N GLY A 791 -49.12 -0.11 -0.61
CA GLY A 791 -49.25 0.63 0.65
C GLY A 791 -49.63 -0.27 1.82
N GLN A 792 -49.40 0.20 3.06
CA GLN A 792 -49.60 -0.60 4.26
C GLN A 792 -51.04 -0.59 4.80
N ARG A 793 -51.61 -1.77 5.08
CA ARG A 793 -52.93 -1.99 5.69
C ARG A 793 -52.76 -3.02 6.83
N PRO A 794 -53.15 -2.70 8.07
CA PRO A 794 -53.17 -3.69 9.16
C PRO A 794 -54.29 -4.72 8.91
N ALA A 795 -54.03 -5.98 9.24
CA ALA A 795 -54.98 -7.08 9.07
C ALA A 795 -56.27 -6.94 9.92
N ASP A 796 -56.28 -6.09 10.97
CA ASP A 796 -57.35 -6.03 11.97
C ASP A 796 -57.80 -4.62 12.43
N THR A 797 -57.33 -3.51 11.82
CA THR A 797 -57.74 -2.15 12.24
C THR A 797 -58.20 -1.25 11.08
N GLU A 798 -59.27 -0.47 11.32
CA GLU A 798 -59.76 0.57 10.39
C GLU A 798 -58.89 1.84 10.36
N GLU A 799 -57.80 1.90 11.15
CA GLU A 799 -56.95 3.09 11.25
C GLU A 799 -55.92 3.17 10.10
N PRO A 800 -55.81 4.31 9.39
CA PRO A 800 -54.87 4.49 8.28
C PRO A 800 -53.41 4.52 8.78
N ALA A 801 -52.53 3.75 8.14
CA ALA A 801 -51.09 3.85 8.37
C ALA A 801 -50.58 5.24 7.96
N SER A 802 -49.91 5.95 8.89
CA SER A 802 -49.28 7.23 8.60
C SER A 802 -47.96 7.02 7.85
N GLY A 803 -47.84 7.57 6.64
CA GLY A 803 -46.63 7.42 5.83
C GLY A 803 -46.52 8.42 4.69
N SER A 804 -45.36 8.43 4.04
CA SER A 804 -45.13 9.23 2.82
C SER A 804 -44.39 8.44 1.75
N ALA A 805 -44.72 8.69 0.48
CA ALA A 805 -44.05 8.10 -0.67
C ALA A 805 -43.70 9.19 -1.69
N LEU A 806 -42.43 9.29 -2.06
CA LEU A 806 -41.92 10.18 -3.09
C LEU A 806 -41.32 9.36 -4.23
N VAL A 807 -41.90 9.49 -5.42
CA VAL A 807 -41.40 8.86 -6.65
C VAL A 807 -40.98 9.97 -7.61
N HIS A 808 -39.67 10.16 -7.82
CA HIS A 808 -39.14 11.33 -8.52
C HIS A 808 -37.98 11.05 -9.47
N GLY A 809 -37.97 11.65 -10.66
CA GLY A 809 -36.78 11.63 -11.54
C GLY A 809 -36.47 10.26 -12.16
N ASN A 810 -37.37 9.28 -12.06
CA ASN A 810 -37.13 7.93 -12.56
C ASN A 810 -37.40 7.83 -14.07
N GLN A 811 -36.69 6.93 -14.74
CA GLN A 811 -36.93 6.49 -16.11
C GLN A 811 -37.39 5.03 -16.08
N LEU A 812 -38.68 4.80 -16.31
CA LEU A 812 -39.32 3.50 -16.22
C LEU A 812 -39.86 3.10 -17.60
N SER A 813 -39.58 1.87 -18.03
CA SER A 813 -40.09 1.37 -19.29
C SER A 813 -40.52 -0.09 -19.20
N GLY A 814 -41.57 -0.43 -19.95
CA GLY A 814 -42.09 -1.78 -20.06
C GLY A 814 -42.72 -2.03 -21.44
N LEU A 815 -42.97 -3.29 -21.73
CA LEU A 815 -43.35 -3.78 -23.08
C LEU A 815 -44.62 -4.65 -23.06
N LEU A 816 -45.29 -4.76 -21.92
CA LEU A 816 -46.48 -5.58 -21.73
C LEU A 816 -47.74 -4.72 -21.53
N PRO A 817 -48.96 -5.25 -21.77
CA PRO A 817 -50.20 -4.50 -21.59
C PRO A 817 -50.48 -4.06 -20.14
N TYR A 818 -49.70 -4.52 -19.16
CA TYR A 818 -49.79 -4.15 -17.75
C TYR A 818 -49.22 -2.75 -17.45
N PRO A 819 -49.60 -2.11 -16.33
CA PRO A 819 -49.03 -0.82 -15.97
C PRO A 819 -47.53 -0.92 -15.67
N VAL A 820 -46.73 -0.04 -16.26
CA VAL A 820 -45.27 0.01 -16.04
C VAL A 820 -44.91 0.42 -14.61
N ALA A 821 -45.69 1.34 -14.02
CA ALA A 821 -45.57 1.75 -12.64
C ALA A 821 -46.94 1.66 -11.93
N VAL A 822 -46.97 1.05 -10.75
CA VAL A 822 -48.17 0.79 -9.95
C VAL A 822 -47.91 1.19 -8.51
N LEU A 823 -48.77 2.05 -7.96
CA LEU A 823 -48.84 2.34 -6.53
C LEU A 823 -50.25 1.99 -6.05
N GLU A 824 -50.42 0.90 -5.31
CA GLU A 824 -51.74 0.40 -4.86
C GLU A 824 -51.89 0.48 -3.34
N ASN A 825 -53.14 0.47 -2.84
CA ASN A 825 -53.47 0.48 -1.41
C ASN A 825 -52.85 1.65 -0.61
N MET A 826 -52.66 2.82 -1.24
CA MET A 826 -52.02 3.98 -0.60
C MET A 826 -53.00 4.83 0.24
N HIS A 827 -54.03 4.22 0.82
CA HIS A 827 -55.02 4.93 1.64
C HIS A 827 -54.40 5.35 2.99
N GLY A 828 -54.36 6.66 3.26
CA GLY A 828 -53.74 7.21 4.48
C GLY A 828 -52.27 7.61 4.33
N THR A 829 -51.62 7.23 3.22
CA THR A 829 -50.25 7.62 2.88
C THR A 829 -50.25 8.87 1.97
N SER A 830 -49.37 9.83 2.25
CA SER A 830 -49.14 10.96 1.36
C SER A 830 -48.23 10.57 0.19
N VAL A 831 -48.73 10.66 -1.04
CA VAL A 831 -48.02 10.18 -2.24
C VAL A 831 -47.72 11.34 -3.17
N THR A 832 -46.46 11.52 -3.52
CA THR A 832 -46.00 12.50 -4.51
C THR A 832 -45.26 11.80 -5.65
N ILE A 833 -45.72 11.97 -6.88
CA ILE A 833 -45.12 11.41 -8.09
C ILE A 833 -44.78 12.56 -9.03
N THR A 834 -43.49 12.84 -9.24
CA THR A 834 -43.06 14.03 -10.01
C THR A 834 -41.77 13.89 -10.82
N GLY A 835 -41.76 14.43 -12.04
CA GLY A 835 -40.55 14.47 -12.87
C GLY A 835 -40.10 13.10 -13.40
N ASN A 836 -41.00 12.12 -13.47
CA ASN A 836 -40.68 10.78 -13.98
C ASN A 836 -40.98 10.68 -15.48
N VAL A 837 -40.25 9.80 -16.18
CA VAL A 837 -40.54 9.36 -17.54
C VAL A 837 -41.00 7.90 -17.48
N VAL A 838 -42.26 7.64 -17.80
CA VAL A 838 -42.85 6.29 -17.76
C VAL A 838 -43.38 5.92 -19.14
N SER A 839 -42.72 4.96 -19.78
CA SER A 839 -43.03 4.56 -21.15
C SER A 839 -43.46 3.11 -21.23
N ASN A 840 -44.75 2.88 -21.49
CA ASN A 840 -45.20 1.61 -21.99
C ASN A 840 -45.06 1.58 -23.52
N LEU A 841 -44.30 0.62 -24.02
CA LEU A 841 -44.04 0.42 -25.43
C LEU A 841 -45.08 -0.50 -26.09
N HIS A 842 -45.95 -1.15 -25.30
CA HIS A 842 -47.11 -1.87 -25.81
C HIS A 842 -48.20 -0.89 -26.27
N ALA A 843 -48.82 -1.14 -27.43
CA ALA A 843 -49.75 -0.21 -28.08
C ALA A 843 -50.97 0.16 -27.20
N GLU A 844 -51.50 -0.80 -26.45
CA GLU A 844 -52.63 -0.61 -25.51
C GLU A 844 -52.19 -0.60 -24.03
N GLY A 845 -50.88 -0.46 -23.78
CA GLY A 845 -50.33 -0.61 -22.43
C GLY A 845 -50.61 0.57 -21.51
N LYS A 846 -50.86 0.27 -20.23
CA LYS A 846 -50.93 1.30 -19.17
C LYS A 846 -49.51 1.76 -18.79
N SER A 847 -49.30 3.06 -18.58
CA SER A 847 -48.02 3.60 -18.12
C SER A 847 -47.96 3.66 -16.59
N LEU A 848 -48.95 4.30 -15.95
CA LEU A 848 -48.95 4.58 -14.52
C LEU A 848 -50.34 4.31 -13.95
N GLN A 849 -50.41 3.54 -12.86
CA GLN A 849 -51.62 3.29 -12.09
C GLN A 849 -51.38 3.69 -10.64
N VAL A 850 -52.28 4.50 -10.08
CA VAL A 850 -52.25 4.90 -8.68
C VAL A 850 -53.61 4.65 -8.05
N ASP A 851 -53.65 3.86 -6.98
CA ASP A 851 -54.82 3.64 -6.14
C ASP A 851 -54.55 4.13 -4.71
N GLY A 852 -55.24 5.19 -4.31
CA GLY A 852 -54.97 5.91 -3.06
C GLY A 852 -56.03 6.97 -2.70
N SER A 853 -55.86 7.62 -1.55
CA SER A 853 -56.81 8.64 -1.08
C SER A 853 -56.77 9.92 -1.93
N LYS A 854 -57.96 10.41 -2.30
CA LYS A 854 -58.18 11.63 -3.09
C LYS A 854 -57.56 12.89 -2.47
N ALA A 855 -57.42 12.93 -1.13
CA ALA A 855 -56.91 14.08 -0.40
C ALA A 855 -55.38 14.09 -0.22
N ALA A 856 -54.70 12.98 -0.52
CA ALA A 856 -53.30 12.75 -0.14
C ALA A 856 -52.38 12.38 -1.31
N THR A 857 -52.88 12.37 -2.56
CA THR A 857 -52.11 11.96 -3.75
C THR A 857 -51.87 13.15 -4.70
N ALA A 858 -50.60 13.45 -5.00
CA ALA A 858 -50.16 14.48 -5.93
C ALA A 858 -49.35 13.87 -7.09
N VAL A 859 -49.83 14.06 -8.32
CA VAL A 859 -49.15 13.61 -9.56
C VAL A 859 -48.92 14.81 -10.47
N THR A 860 -47.67 15.24 -10.64
CA THR A 860 -47.33 16.48 -11.38
C THR A 860 -46.05 16.31 -12.22
N GLY A 861 -45.96 16.97 -13.38
CA GLY A 861 -44.69 17.04 -14.14
C GLY A 861 -44.11 15.71 -14.64
N ASN A 862 -44.94 14.67 -14.85
CA ASN A 862 -44.48 13.37 -15.39
C ASN A 862 -44.72 13.29 -16.91
N VAL A 863 -43.83 12.58 -17.63
CA VAL A 863 -43.97 12.25 -19.06
C VAL A 863 -44.44 10.81 -19.18
N LEU A 864 -45.62 10.59 -19.76
CA LEU A 864 -46.25 9.28 -19.88
C LEU A 864 -46.43 8.91 -21.35
N LYS A 865 -46.01 7.70 -21.73
CA LYS A 865 -46.35 7.06 -23.01
C LYS A 865 -47.15 5.79 -22.71
N GLY A 866 -48.44 5.78 -23.08
CA GLY A 866 -49.45 4.80 -22.64
C GLY A 866 -50.58 5.46 -21.86
N THR A 867 -51.59 4.68 -21.45
CA THR A 867 -52.74 5.20 -20.66
C THR A 867 -52.43 5.22 -19.17
N ALA A 868 -52.97 6.19 -18.43
CA ALA A 868 -52.79 6.28 -16.97
C ALA A 868 -54.10 6.17 -16.21
N ASP A 869 -54.05 5.60 -15.01
CA ASP A 869 -55.19 5.37 -14.12
C ASP A 869 -54.94 6.04 -12.77
N PHE A 870 -55.86 6.91 -12.34
CA PHE A 870 -55.68 7.78 -11.18
C PHE A 870 -56.95 7.81 -10.31
N PRO A 871 -56.84 8.05 -9.00
CA PRO A 871 -58.01 8.16 -8.14
C PRO A 871 -58.87 9.37 -8.56
N GLY A 872 -60.18 9.20 -8.64
CA GLY A 872 -61.09 10.26 -9.10
C GLY A 872 -61.03 11.51 -8.20
N ARG A 873 -60.89 12.72 -8.74
CA ARG A 873 -60.74 13.96 -7.95
C ARG A 873 -62.04 14.40 -7.26
N LEU A 874 -61.94 15.09 -6.12
CA LEU A 874 -63.07 15.72 -5.41
C LEU A 874 -63.57 17.00 -6.09
N TRP A 875 -62.74 17.65 -6.91
CA TRP A 875 -63.04 18.91 -7.59
C TRP A 875 -62.73 18.77 -9.08
N PRO A 876 -63.58 19.27 -10.00
CA PRO A 876 -63.20 19.39 -11.40
C PRO A 876 -61.97 20.31 -11.48
N ALA A 877 -60.94 19.88 -12.23
CA ALA A 877 -59.71 20.64 -12.38
C ALA A 877 -60.03 22.07 -12.85
N PRO A 878 -59.43 23.13 -12.27
CA PRO A 878 -59.60 24.45 -12.85
C PRO A 878 -58.84 24.50 -14.18
N LEU A 879 -59.61 24.72 -15.24
CA LEU A 879 -59.27 25.31 -16.55
C LEU A 879 -58.45 24.46 -17.54
N ASN A 880 -59.23 23.66 -18.28
CA ASN A 880 -59.26 23.53 -19.74
C ASN A 880 -58.23 22.65 -20.47
N THR A 881 -58.77 21.47 -20.84
CA THR A 881 -58.30 20.43 -21.77
C THR A 881 -57.12 19.59 -21.32
N TRP A 882 -57.43 18.56 -20.53
CA TRP A 882 -56.65 17.32 -20.49
C TRP A 882 -56.86 16.57 -21.81
N LEU A 883 -56.27 17.06 -22.88
CA LEU A 883 -55.88 16.20 -24.00
C LEU A 883 -54.46 15.71 -23.69
N PRO A 884 -54.21 14.40 -23.62
CA PRO A 884 -52.84 13.89 -23.51
C PRO A 884 -52.05 14.41 -24.71
N PHE A 885 -50.93 15.09 -24.46
CA PHE A 885 -50.11 15.76 -25.49
C PHE A 885 -49.36 14.80 -26.43
N ASN A 886 -49.81 13.55 -26.61
CA ASN A 886 -49.29 12.57 -27.56
C ASN A 886 -50.38 11.70 -28.22
N ALA A 887 -51.66 12.09 -28.20
CA ALA A 887 -52.65 11.52 -29.11
C ALA A 887 -52.71 12.36 -30.39
N GLY A 888 -51.86 12.02 -31.36
CA GLY A 888 -51.90 12.59 -32.69
C GLY A 888 -51.61 11.54 -33.74
N GLY A 889 -52.67 11.08 -34.43
CA GLY A 889 -52.60 10.29 -35.67
C GLY A 889 -52.74 8.80 -35.48
#